data_AF-A0A2V8CIL7-F1
#
_entry.id   AF-A0A2V8CIL7-F1
#
_cell.length_a   1.000
_cell.length_b   1.000
_cell.length_c   1.000
_cell.angle_alpha   90.00
_cell.angle_beta   90.00
_cell.angle_gamma   90.00
#
_symmetry.space_group_name_H-M   'P 1'
#
loop_
_entity.id
_entity.type
_entity.pdbx_description
1 polymer ?
#
loop_
_entity_poly.entity_id
_entity_poly.type
_entity_poly.pdbx_seq_one_letter_code
_entity_poly.pdbx_strand_id
1 'polypeptide(L)'
;MLMRAPSCDRVTFPAAKKLKPIAGPLSGTGGPFSRSALRENPVRQDATGIKVVKQAQPNCLGAEIETMTAAQSAQIKEEARALAAAHTSQAEADPVTVAGGAMDRRGIPLLRLILSLAALIIIYVDPSGPDRHVAFTYSTLALYVLYSAAAYIAVYARGLTLAKRAAHWIDTAWHTLLVSLSSGTNSLFFFFYFFDILVASFRRGAAEGFRVAVVATVLFASAGYAFPQAHSVELNHVFLRPVYLLVFGSMIACWGGLENRLKRRLALLKEATVPSNPRFGVHQTITSALDKLRDFYDAETCLLVIADGADGEHWLYQTRRGDARGQNPERCAPEMAAVLLRPPFSLAMLVERRSVLRPLVPSVYIQDVVTGGTLRELPESARLVVSALDADSVATVPLRYHHEAVGRLYVTGRARTFDISDLDFLSHAMHATLRVADNVRLIDRLASEAAEHERKRIARSIHDTVIQPYIGLQLGLGSVLHRLKEGDRLVETDVGRLLSVIDAEVHRLRHYVADLKGMPDERIAFMPAITRLARQFTELTGIDVNVDGPANLALSDRLGAELFEMTAEALSNVRRHTGAHRAEVVVRRTDHAIALRVENDAGGEVQPFDPRSLGEHAHALGGSLDIHRSAGTTAVVISIPL
;
A
#
# COMPACT_ATOMS: atom_id res chain seq x y z
N MET A 1 -56.09 38.32 16.63
CA MET A 1 -55.31 38.85 17.77
C MET A 1 -53.88 38.32 17.62
N LEU A 2 -53.11 38.78 16.63
CA LEU A 2 -52.22 39.96 16.60
C LEU A 2 -51.09 39.93 17.65
N MET A 3 -49.87 39.58 17.24
CA MET A 3 -48.63 40.38 17.27
C MET A 3 -47.45 39.50 16.78
N ARG A 4 -46.91 39.69 15.55
CA ARG A 4 -45.89 40.65 15.04
C ARG A 4 -44.43 40.28 15.36
N ALA A 5 -43.66 40.14 14.28
CA ALA A 5 -42.21 39.93 14.21
C ALA A 5 -41.38 41.16 14.67
N PRO A 6 -40.04 41.02 14.69
CA PRO A 6 -39.26 41.83 13.75
C PRO A 6 -38.17 41.07 12.97
N SER A 7 -37.66 41.79 11.99
CA SER A 7 -36.87 41.48 10.80
C SER A 7 -35.34 41.47 10.96
N CYS A 8 -34.70 40.78 10.00
CA CYS A 8 -33.41 41.05 9.33
C CYS A 8 -32.12 41.24 10.15
N ASP A 9 -31.12 40.41 9.85
CA ASP A 9 -29.94 40.91 9.13
C ASP A 9 -29.33 39.85 8.19
N ARG A 10 -29.11 40.26 6.93
CA ARG A 10 -28.45 39.52 5.86
C ARG A 10 -26.99 39.96 5.83
N VAL A 11 -26.05 39.01 5.88
CA VAL A 11 -24.65 39.26 5.52
C VAL A 11 -24.34 38.57 4.19
N THR A 12 -23.85 39.38 3.26
CA THR A 12 -23.53 39.11 1.85
C THR A 12 -22.20 38.37 1.66
N PHE A 13 -22.18 37.39 0.75
CA PHE A 13 -20.96 36.78 0.18
C PHE A 13 -20.63 37.41 -1.18
N PRO A 14 -19.34 37.63 -1.55
CA PRO A 14 -18.97 38.21 -2.83
C PRO A 14 -19.03 37.19 -3.98
N ALA A 15 -19.53 37.65 -5.13
CA ALA A 15 -19.83 36.88 -6.32
C ALA A 15 -18.60 36.55 -7.18
N ALA A 16 -18.58 35.32 -7.69
CA ALA A 16 -17.63 34.81 -8.68
C ALA A 16 -17.82 35.47 -10.06
N LYS A 17 -16.69 35.85 -10.67
CA LYS A 17 -16.59 36.46 -11.99
C LYS A 17 -16.72 35.38 -13.08
N LYS A 18 -17.79 35.45 -13.87
CA LYS A 18 -18.06 34.62 -15.07
C LYS A 18 -17.14 35.03 -16.22
N LEU A 19 -16.42 34.08 -16.83
CA LEU A 19 -15.87 34.19 -18.18
C LEU A 19 -16.78 33.40 -19.14
N LYS A 20 -17.28 34.10 -20.16
CA LYS A 20 -18.12 33.57 -21.25
C LYS A 20 -17.24 33.10 -22.43
N PRO A 21 -17.73 32.16 -23.24
CA PRO A 21 -16.99 31.57 -24.36
C PRO A 21 -17.18 32.41 -25.65
N ILE A 22 -16.22 32.33 -26.57
CA ILE A 22 -16.37 32.83 -27.93
C ILE A 22 -16.01 31.71 -28.90
N ALA A 23 -17.02 31.26 -29.63
CA ALA A 23 -16.89 30.56 -30.90
C ALA A 23 -17.58 31.43 -31.97
N GLY A 24 -16.97 31.56 -33.14
CA GLY A 24 -17.61 32.17 -34.31
C GLY A 24 -16.67 32.29 -35.52
N PRO A 25 -17.19 32.23 -36.76
CA PRO A 25 -16.51 31.52 -37.86
C PRO A 25 -16.27 32.35 -39.15
N LEU A 26 -15.62 31.71 -40.14
CA LEU A 26 -15.72 31.84 -41.60
C LEU A 26 -15.19 33.09 -42.36
N SER A 27 -14.34 32.75 -43.36
CA SER A 27 -14.27 33.25 -44.75
C SER A 27 -13.88 34.69 -45.08
N GLY A 28 -12.96 34.82 -46.05
CA GLY A 28 -13.16 35.73 -47.19
C GLY A 28 -12.08 36.80 -47.45
N THR A 29 -11.34 36.59 -48.54
CA THR A 29 -10.92 37.59 -49.54
C THR A 29 -9.91 38.70 -49.20
N GLY A 30 -8.83 38.76 -49.99
CA GLY A 30 -8.55 39.98 -50.77
C GLY A 30 -7.27 40.78 -50.48
N GLY A 31 -6.17 40.39 -51.13
CA GLY A 31 -5.37 41.34 -51.92
C GLY A 31 -4.12 41.99 -51.32
N PRO A 32 -3.18 42.47 -52.18
CA PRO A 32 -1.73 42.43 -51.91
C PRO A 32 -1.01 43.80 -52.02
N PHE A 33 0.08 44.03 -51.30
CA PHE A 33 1.11 45.06 -51.59
C PHE A 33 2.40 44.65 -50.84
N SER A 34 3.46 44.13 -51.47
CA SER A 34 4.44 44.72 -52.40
C SER A 34 5.35 45.82 -51.81
N ARG A 35 6.66 45.48 -51.79
CA ARG A 35 7.86 46.37 -51.83
C ARG A 35 8.12 47.17 -50.55
N SER A 36 9.33 47.35 -50.04
CA SER A 36 10.67 47.32 -50.63
C SER A 36 11.71 47.58 -49.54
N ALA A 37 12.99 47.37 -49.92
CA ALA A 37 14.19 48.05 -49.42
C ALA A 37 14.86 47.42 -48.18
N LEU A 38 15.92 46.64 -48.39
CA LEU A 38 17.30 47.03 -48.74
C LEU A 38 18.15 47.14 -47.47
N ARG A 39 19.03 46.15 -47.27
CA ARG A 39 20.46 46.38 -47.02
C ARG A 39 21.25 45.09 -47.25
N GLU A 40 21.90 45.06 -48.40
CA GLU A 40 23.16 44.35 -48.67
C GLU A 40 24.22 44.86 -47.65
N ASN A 41 25.35 44.19 -47.34
CA ASN A 41 26.31 43.51 -48.21
C ASN A 41 27.40 42.80 -47.32
N PRO A 42 28.50 42.20 -47.84
CA PRO A 42 28.84 40.79 -47.60
C PRO A 42 30.32 40.58 -47.17
N VAL A 43 30.77 39.33 -46.95
CA VAL A 43 32.16 38.89 -47.17
C VAL A 43 32.12 37.39 -47.49
N ARG A 44 32.20 36.98 -48.76
CA ARG A 44 33.37 36.69 -49.63
C ARG A 44 33.88 35.25 -49.49
N GLN A 45 33.79 34.56 -50.63
CA GLN A 45 34.28 33.22 -50.97
C GLN A 45 35.81 33.14 -50.91
N ASP A 46 36.33 31.93 -50.72
CA ASP A 46 37.31 31.37 -51.65
C ASP A 46 37.24 29.83 -51.68
N ALA A 47 37.32 29.30 -52.90
CA ALA A 47 37.28 27.89 -53.28
C ALA A 47 38.70 27.30 -53.28
N THR A 48 38.96 26.04 -52.93
CA THR A 48 38.96 24.86 -53.83
C THR A 48 39.78 23.77 -53.12
N GLY A 49 39.47 22.48 -53.32
CA GLY A 49 40.37 21.40 -52.90
C GLY A 49 39.69 20.04 -52.69
N ILE A 50 39.51 19.29 -53.77
CA ILE A 50 39.13 17.88 -53.75
C ILE A 50 40.20 17.05 -53.02
N LYS A 51 39.81 16.25 -52.01
CA LYS A 51 40.51 15.01 -51.65
C LYS A 51 39.52 13.95 -51.20
N VAL A 52 39.63 12.80 -51.85
CA VAL A 52 38.84 11.58 -51.69
C VAL A 52 39.45 10.71 -50.58
N VAL A 53 38.57 9.93 -49.93
CA VAL A 53 38.78 8.74 -49.05
C VAL A 53 39.10 9.01 -47.56
N LYS A 54 38.13 8.71 -46.68
CA LYS A 54 38.19 7.54 -45.76
C LYS A 54 36.93 7.40 -44.89
N GLN A 55 36.28 6.24 -45.04
CA GLN A 55 35.52 5.46 -44.06
C GLN A 55 35.04 6.19 -42.78
N ALA A 56 33.73 6.43 -42.69
CA ALA A 56 33.03 6.59 -41.41
C ALA A 56 32.12 5.37 -41.22
N GLN A 57 32.40 4.59 -40.16
CA GLN A 57 31.66 3.40 -39.76
C GLN A 57 30.23 3.75 -39.30
N PRO A 58 29.22 2.92 -39.59
CA PRO A 58 27.82 3.17 -39.20
C PRO A 58 27.47 2.84 -37.74
N ASN A 59 28.44 2.60 -36.85
CA ASN A 59 28.19 2.02 -35.51
C ASN A 59 28.08 3.02 -34.34
N CYS A 60 28.19 4.33 -34.54
CA CYS A 60 28.26 5.26 -33.40
C CYS A 60 26.93 5.89 -32.95
N LEU A 61 25.90 5.93 -33.80
CA LEU A 61 24.61 6.57 -33.44
C LEU A 61 23.75 5.72 -32.49
N GLY A 62 23.86 4.39 -32.55
CA GLY A 62 23.13 3.48 -31.64
C GLY A 62 23.65 3.55 -30.21
N ALA A 63 24.97 3.65 -30.03
CA ALA A 63 25.62 3.73 -28.72
C ALA A 63 25.34 5.07 -28.01
N GLU A 64 25.24 6.19 -28.72
CA GLU A 64 24.88 7.49 -28.11
C GLU A 64 23.41 7.56 -27.69
N ILE A 65 22.51 6.91 -28.43
CA ILE A 65 21.08 6.84 -28.06
C ILE A 65 20.86 5.83 -26.92
N GLU A 66 21.55 4.69 -26.92
CA GLU A 66 21.53 3.72 -25.81
C GLU A 66 22.14 4.30 -24.53
N THR A 67 23.21 5.09 -24.63
CA THR A 67 23.81 5.74 -23.45
C THR A 67 22.96 6.90 -22.92
N MET A 68 22.30 7.68 -23.78
CA MET A 68 21.35 8.72 -23.34
C MET A 68 20.08 8.13 -22.72
N THR A 69 19.53 7.04 -23.27
CA THR A 69 18.35 6.36 -22.70
C THR A 69 18.69 5.59 -21.42
N ALA A 70 19.88 4.99 -21.33
CA ALA A 70 20.37 4.38 -20.09
C ALA A 70 20.63 5.43 -18.99
N ALA A 71 21.19 6.60 -19.34
CA ALA A 71 21.38 7.70 -18.40
C ALA A 71 20.05 8.28 -17.89
N GLN A 72 19.06 8.49 -18.76
CA GLN A 72 17.73 8.93 -18.36
C GLN A 72 16.99 7.87 -17.52
N SER A 73 17.11 6.59 -17.86
CA SER A 73 16.53 5.47 -17.10
C SER A 73 17.19 5.33 -15.71
N ALA A 74 18.51 5.50 -15.63
CA ALA A 74 19.24 5.53 -14.36
C ALA A 74 18.80 6.72 -13.49
N GLN A 75 18.63 7.90 -14.09
CA GLN A 75 18.19 9.11 -13.37
C GLN A 75 16.75 8.98 -12.86
N ILE A 76 15.83 8.41 -13.65
CA ILE A 76 14.46 8.13 -13.20
C ILE A 76 14.44 7.04 -12.10
N LYS A 77 15.28 6.01 -12.21
CA LYS A 77 15.43 4.97 -11.16
C LYS A 77 16.01 5.56 -9.87
N GLU A 78 16.95 6.49 -9.98
CA GLU A 78 17.58 7.15 -8.83
C GLU A 78 16.62 8.14 -8.16
N GLU A 79 15.86 8.92 -8.93
CA GLU A 79 14.77 9.75 -8.40
C GLU A 79 13.66 8.90 -7.78
N ALA A 80 13.26 7.77 -8.39
CA ALA A 80 12.26 6.87 -7.81
C ALA A 80 12.75 6.17 -6.54
N ARG A 81 14.04 5.78 -6.48
CA ARG A 81 14.68 5.27 -5.25
C ARG A 81 14.80 6.35 -4.19
N ALA A 82 15.13 7.58 -4.57
CA ALA A 82 15.19 8.72 -3.65
C ALA A 82 13.80 9.07 -3.12
N LEU A 83 12.75 9.02 -3.96
CA LEU A 83 11.35 9.23 -3.54
C LEU A 83 10.87 8.09 -2.61
N ALA A 84 11.19 6.85 -2.95
CA ALA A 84 10.85 5.68 -2.12
C ALA A 84 11.61 5.73 -0.78
N ALA A 85 12.90 6.05 -0.78
CA ALA A 85 13.71 6.22 0.42
C ALA A 85 13.25 7.43 1.25
N ALA A 86 12.86 8.55 0.62
CA ALA A 86 12.29 9.71 1.29
C ALA A 86 10.93 9.40 1.91
N HIS A 87 10.07 8.63 1.24
CA HIS A 87 8.79 8.17 1.79
C HIS A 87 8.98 7.13 2.91
N THR A 88 9.96 6.24 2.81
CA THR A 88 10.28 5.26 3.87
C THR A 88 10.89 5.95 5.09
N SER A 89 11.77 6.94 4.87
CA SER A 89 12.36 7.78 5.92
C SER A 89 11.32 8.70 6.57
N GLN A 90 10.39 9.28 5.81
CA GLN A 90 9.25 10.04 6.37
C GLN A 90 8.27 9.13 7.14
N ALA A 91 8.08 7.88 6.70
CA ALA A 91 7.27 6.91 7.45
C ALA A 91 7.92 6.50 8.77
N GLU A 92 9.25 6.47 8.86
CA GLU A 92 10.00 6.18 10.09
C GLU A 92 10.16 7.42 10.99
N ALA A 93 10.12 8.63 10.40
CA ALA A 93 10.29 9.92 11.05
C ALA A 93 8.98 10.68 11.35
N ASP A 94 7.83 10.00 11.42
CA ASP A 94 6.60 10.63 11.91
C ASP A 94 6.80 11.04 13.38
N PRO A 95 6.83 12.34 13.71
CA PRO A 95 7.17 12.81 15.06
C PRO A 95 6.18 12.30 16.11
N VAL A 96 4.95 11.99 15.71
CA VAL A 96 3.88 11.47 16.57
C VAL A 96 4.11 10.01 16.99
N THR A 97 4.61 9.15 16.09
CA THR A 97 4.91 7.74 16.41
C THR A 97 6.19 7.59 17.22
N VAL A 98 7.21 8.41 16.92
CA VAL A 98 8.49 8.39 17.66
C VAL A 98 8.31 8.97 19.07
N ALA A 99 7.55 10.06 19.24
CA ALA A 99 7.25 10.62 20.55
C ALA A 99 6.39 9.68 21.43
N GLY A 100 5.41 8.99 20.83
CA GLY A 100 4.57 8.01 21.54
C GLY A 100 5.35 6.80 22.06
N GLY A 101 6.25 6.24 21.23
CA GLY A 101 7.11 5.12 21.61
C GLY A 101 8.20 5.51 22.62
N ALA A 102 8.72 6.74 22.55
CA ALA A 102 9.72 7.25 23.49
C ALA A 102 9.13 7.47 24.90
N MET A 103 7.89 7.97 24.99
CA MET A 103 7.17 8.12 26.27
C MET A 103 6.91 6.76 26.95
N ASP A 104 6.49 5.74 26.19
CA ASP A 104 6.16 4.42 26.74
C ASP A 104 7.41 3.60 27.11
N ARG A 105 8.54 3.78 26.39
CA ARG A 105 9.81 3.10 26.73
C ARG A 105 10.61 3.78 27.83
N ARG A 106 10.79 5.10 27.80
CA ARG A 106 11.67 5.83 28.75
C ARG A 106 10.91 6.81 29.65
N GLY A 107 9.80 7.35 29.18
CA GLY A 107 9.02 8.35 29.92
C GLY A 107 8.43 7.80 31.22
N ILE A 108 7.84 6.60 31.20
CA ILE A 108 7.17 6.05 32.39
C ILE A 108 8.13 5.79 33.57
N PRO A 109 9.28 5.09 33.40
CA PRO A 109 10.23 4.93 34.50
C PRO A 109 10.84 6.25 34.97
N LEU A 110 11.06 7.21 34.06
CA LEU A 110 11.55 8.55 34.40
C LEU A 110 10.54 9.32 35.25
N LEU A 111 9.26 9.34 34.85
CA LEU A 111 8.19 9.98 35.61
C LEU A 111 8.00 9.33 36.98
N ARG A 112 8.11 8.00 37.08
CA ARG A 112 8.10 7.28 38.37
C ARG A 112 9.24 7.76 39.28
N LEU A 113 10.46 7.85 38.74
CA LEU A 113 11.62 8.33 39.47
C LEU A 113 11.44 9.79 39.92
N ILE A 114 11.00 10.67 39.03
CA ILE A 114 10.71 12.09 39.34
C ILE A 114 9.66 12.19 40.45
N LEU A 115 8.54 11.45 40.35
CA LEU A 115 7.48 11.45 41.34
C LEU A 115 7.99 10.99 42.72
N SER A 116 8.77 9.90 42.75
CA SER A 116 9.34 9.36 43.99
C SER A 116 10.38 10.31 44.64
N LEU A 117 11.25 10.94 43.84
CA LEU A 117 12.23 11.92 44.31
C LEU A 117 11.55 13.21 44.78
N ALA A 118 10.53 13.67 44.06
CA ALA A 118 9.76 14.85 44.46
C ALA A 118 9.09 14.65 45.82
N ALA A 119 8.49 13.48 46.07
CA ALA A 119 7.95 13.18 47.41
C ALA A 119 9.04 13.14 48.49
N LEU A 120 10.21 12.57 48.20
CA LEU A 120 11.32 12.58 49.15
C LEU A 120 11.78 14.01 49.48
N ILE A 121 11.86 14.88 48.47
CA ILE A 121 12.23 16.30 48.63
C ILE A 121 11.15 17.07 49.41
N ILE A 122 9.86 16.90 49.05
CA ILE A 122 8.74 17.59 49.71
C ILE A 122 8.74 17.27 51.21
N ILE A 123 8.90 16.00 51.57
CA ILE A 123 8.89 15.57 52.97
C ILE A 123 10.18 16.01 53.69
N TYR A 124 11.32 16.10 52.99
CA TYR A 124 12.56 16.64 53.56
C TYR A 124 12.47 18.15 53.84
N VAL A 125 11.80 18.92 52.97
CA VAL A 125 11.65 20.38 53.09
C VAL A 125 10.58 20.76 54.12
N ASP A 126 9.47 20.03 54.17
CA ASP A 126 8.40 20.22 55.15
C ASP A 126 8.05 18.89 55.83
N PRO A 127 8.69 18.57 56.98
CA PRO A 127 8.50 17.30 57.67
C PRO A 127 7.13 17.15 58.37
N SER A 128 6.15 18.01 58.09
CA SER A 128 4.77 17.92 58.61
C SER A 128 3.95 16.71 58.10
N GLY A 129 4.55 15.81 57.30
CA GLY A 129 3.84 14.80 56.49
C GLY A 129 3.46 13.45 57.16
N PRO A 130 4.29 12.82 58.01
CA PRO A 130 3.88 11.59 58.70
C PRO A 130 3.75 11.81 60.21
N ASP A 131 2.52 11.85 60.71
CA ASP A 131 2.24 11.88 62.16
C ASP A 131 2.41 10.50 62.82
N ARG A 132 2.61 9.42 62.03
CA ARG A 132 2.64 8.02 62.47
C ARG A 132 3.77 7.24 61.76
N HIS A 133 4.38 6.30 62.48
CA HIS A 133 5.45 5.39 61.98
C HIS A 133 6.51 6.05 61.09
N VAL A 134 6.95 7.24 61.46
CA VAL A 134 7.87 8.12 60.71
C VAL A 134 9.05 7.37 60.09
N ALA A 135 9.80 6.60 60.90
CA ALA A 135 10.97 5.86 60.43
C ALA A 135 10.65 4.78 59.37
N PHE A 136 9.51 4.09 59.53
CA PHE A 136 9.07 3.07 58.57
C PHE A 136 8.56 3.69 57.28
N THR A 137 7.86 4.83 57.35
CA THR A 137 7.40 5.57 56.16
C THR A 137 8.59 6.08 55.34
N TYR A 138 9.61 6.65 55.99
CA TYR A 138 10.84 7.07 55.30
C TYR A 138 11.61 5.89 54.70
N SER A 139 11.73 4.78 55.42
CA SER A 139 12.42 3.58 54.91
C SER A 139 11.70 2.98 53.71
N THR A 140 10.36 2.93 53.75
CA THR A 140 9.51 2.47 52.64
C THR A 140 9.63 3.38 51.42
N LEU A 141 9.64 4.71 51.63
CA LEU A 141 9.83 5.68 50.56
C LEU A 141 11.23 5.58 49.94
N ALA A 142 12.28 5.47 50.74
CA ALA A 142 13.64 5.29 50.26
C ALA A 142 13.78 4.00 49.43
N LEU A 143 13.16 2.91 49.88
CA LEU A 143 13.13 1.65 49.15
C LEU A 143 12.36 1.78 47.83
N TYR A 144 11.26 2.54 47.80
CA TYR A 144 10.52 2.84 46.58
C TYR A 144 11.30 3.72 45.59
N VAL A 145 12.06 4.71 46.08
CA VAL A 145 12.97 5.52 45.25
C VAL A 145 14.08 4.64 44.66
N LEU A 146 14.68 3.76 45.45
CA LEU A 146 15.69 2.80 44.98
C LEU A 146 15.10 1.84 43.92
N TYR A 147 13.90 1.31 44.17
CA TYR A 147 13.16 0.51 43.19
C TYR A 147 12.93 1.27 41.88
N SER A 148 12.50 2.53 41.96
CA SER A 148 12.23 3.38 40.79
C SER A 148 13.52 3.70 40.02
N ALA A 149 14.63 3.98 40.71
CA ALA A 149 15.93 4.21 40.11
C ALA A 149 16.48 2.94 39.44
N ALA A 150 16.37 1.77 40.11
CA ALA A 150 16.78 0.49 39.55
C ALA A 150 15.96 0.14 38.29
N ALA A 151 14.65 0.38 38.30
CA ALA A 151 13.78 0.19 37.14
C ALA A 151 14.17 1.12 35.97
N TYR A 152 14.48 2.39 36.25
CA TYR A 152 14.95 3.35 35.25
C TYR A 152 16.30 2.93 34.65
N ILE A 153 17.28 2.55 35.49
CA ILE A 153 18.60 2.10 35.04
C ILE A 153 18.49 0.80 34.25
N ALA A 154 17.65 -0.15 34.65
CA ALA A 154 17.46 -1.40 33.93
C ALA A 154 16.92 -1.19 32.50
N VAL A 155 15.99 -0.24 32.34
CA VAL A 155 15.46 0.14 31.03
C VAL A 155 16.49 0.90 30.20
N TYR A 156 17.25 1.82 30.81
CA TYR A 156 18.24 2.65 30.11
C TYR A 156 19.49 1.86 29.70
N ALA A 157 20.02 1.03 30.60
CA ALA A 157 21.30 0.33 30.41
C ALA A 157 21.16 -1.04 29.74
N ARG A 158 20.04 -1.75 29.93
CA ARG A 158 19.88 -3.13 29.46
C ARG A 158 18.67 -3.36 28.54
N GLY A 159 17.85 -2.34 28.30
CA GLY A 159 16.61 -2.49 27.53
C GLY A 159 15.59 -3.47 28.14
N LEU A 160 15.82 -3.91 29.39
CA LEU A 160 14.98 -4.86 30.09
C LEU A 160 13.72 -4.15 30.59
N THR A 161 12.56 -4.48 30.02
CA THR A 161 11.29 -3.96 30.52
C THR A 161 10.77 -4.85 31.64
N LEU A 162 10.45 -4.27 32.81
CA LEU A 162 9.66 -4.95 33.85
C LEU A 162 8.44 -5.61 33.22
N ALA A 163 8.05 -6.79 33.74
CA ALA A 163 6.90 -7.55 33.27
C ALA A 163 5.70 -6.62 33.10
N LYS A 164 5.35 -6.34 31.83
CA LYS A 164 4.37 -5.31 31.46
C LYS A 164 3.00 -5.52 32.13
N ARG A 165 2.73 -6.72 32.65
CA ARG A 165 1.51 -7.13 33.37
C ARG A 165 1.42 -6.75 34.84
N ALA A 166 2.53 -6.72 35.56
CA ALA A 166 2.50 -6.53 37.01
C ALA A 166 2.97 -5.14 37.45
N ALA A 167 3.63 -4.38 36.57
CA ALA A 167 4.32 -3.14 36.96
C ALA A 167 3.42 -2.13 37.67
N HIS A 168 2.22 -1.83 37.16
CA HIS A 168 1.30 -0.89 37.79
C HIS A 168 0.65 -1.46 39.06
N TRP A 169 0.42 -2.77 39.13
CA TRP A 169 -0.07 -3.43 40.34
C TRP A 169 0.95 -3.40 41.48
N ILE A 170 2.24 -3.53 41.16
CA ILE A 170 3.35 -3.39 42.11
C ILE A 170 3.38 -1.95 42.64
N ASP A 171 3.27 -0.96 41.76
CA ASP A 171 3.25 0.45 42.16
C ASP A 171 2.04 0.73 43.09
N THR A 172 0.84 0.27 42.74
CA THR A 172 -0.35 0.41 43.59
C THR A 172 -0.18 -0.23 44.97
N ALA A 173 0.51 -1.38 45.06
CA ALA A 173 0.82 -1.99 46.35
C ALA A 173 1.79 -1.13 47.19
N TRP A 174 2.86 -0.59 46.58
CA TRP A 174 3.77 0.35 47.24
C TRP A 174 3.06 1.60 47.73
N HIS A 175 2.22 2.20 46.90
CA HIS A 175 1.47 3.41 47.24
C HIS A 175 0.45 3.15 48.36
N THR A 176 -0.21 2.00 48.34
CA THR A 176 -1.10 1.58 49.44
C THR A 176 -0.33 1.42 50.74
N LEU A 177 0.85 0.79 50.70
CA LEU A 177 1.71 0.65 51.87
C LEU A 177 2.15 2.02 52.42
N LEU A 178 2.59 2.94 51.55
CA LEU A 178 2.98 4.30 51.93
C LEU A 178 1.82 5.10 52.55
N VAL A 179 0.61 5.00 51.99
CA VAL A 179 -0.59 5.64 52.57
C VAL A 179 -0.94 5.03 53.93
N SER A 180 -0.84 3.71 54.08
CA SER A 180 -1.15 3.03 55.35
C SER A 180 -0.17 3.35 56.49
N LEU A 181 1.09 3.61 56.17
CA LEU A 181 2.15 3.91 57.15
C LEU A 181 2.22 5.41 57.51
N SER A 182 1.73 6.29 56.64
CA SER A 182 1.75 7.75 56.83
C SER A 182 0.50 8.27 57.56
N SER A 183 0.19 9.57 57.43
CA SER A 183 -1.00 10.23 57.98
C SER A 183 -2.33 9.77 57.36
N GLY A 184 -2.37 8.60 56.72
CA GLY A 184 -3.57 7.99 56.12
C GLY A 184 -4.23 8.91 55.09
N THR A 185 -5.48 9.27 55.39
CA THR A 185 -6.26 10.40 54.86
C THR A 185 -5.54 11.43 54.01
N ASN A 186 -4.66 12.17 54.70
CA ASN A 186 -4.05 13.44 54.33
C ASN A 186 -2.66 13.30 53.69
N SER A 187 -2.27 12.07 53.35
CA SER A 187 -0.98 11.79 52.77
C SER A 187 -0.82 12.36 51.36
N LEU A 188 0.32 13.01 51.10
CA LEU A 188 0.75 13.39 49.75
C LEU A 188 0.83 12.19 48.78
N PHE A 189 0.97 10.97 49.32
CA PHE A 189 0.97 9.73 48.55
C PHE A 189 -0.41 9.40 47.94
N PHE A 190 -1.49 10.08 48.35
CA PHE A 190 -2.79 9.98 47.68
C PHE A 190 -2.68 10.26 46.17
N PHE A 191 -1.87 11.24 45.78
CA PHE A 191 -1.71 11.60 44.37
C PHE A 191 -1.00 10.51 43.54
N PHE A 192 -0.32 9.56 44.19
CA PHE A 192 0.44 8.51 43.51
C PHE A 192 -0.51 7.48 42.87
N TYR A 193 -1.73 7.31 43.38
CA TYR A 193 -2.74 6.48 42.72
C TYR A 193 -3.16 7.01 41.36
N PHE A 194 -3.17 8.35 41.14
CA PHE A 194 -3.46 8.90 39.82
C PHE A 194 -2.37 8.54 38.81
N PHE A 195 -1.11 8.49 39.25
CA PHE A 195 -0.01 8.01 38.41
C PHE A 195 -0.22 6.55 38.00
N ASP A 196 -0.61 5.66 38.91
CA ASP A 196 -0.88 4.25 38.59
C ASP A 196 -2.01 4.07 37.57
N ILE A 197 -3.10 4.81 37.77
CA ILE A 197 -4.26 4.80 36.87
C ILE A 197 -3.86 5.32 35.48
N LEU A 198 -3.06 6.38 35.44
CA LEU A 198 -2.54 6.96 34.21
C LEU A 198 -1.68 5.93 33.46
N VAL A 199 -0.69 5.34 34.14
CA VAL A 199 0.19 4.30 33.55
C VAL A 199 -0.62 3.09 33.06
N ALA A 200 -1.59 2.61 33.84
CA ALA A 200 -2.43 1.49 33.43
C ALA A 200 -3.30 1.83 32.19
N SER A 201 -3.91 3.02 32.19
CA SER A 201 -4.75 3.50 31.09
C SER A 201 -3.97 3.66 29.78
N PHE A 202 -2.79 4.29 29.84
CA PHE A 202 -1.95 4.53 28.66
C PHE A 202 -1.26 3.28 28.13
N ARG A 203 -0.98 2.27 28.95
CA ARG A 203 -0.30 1.05 28.48
C ARG A 203 -1.25 -0.06 28.02
N ARG A 204 -2.45 -0.12 28.60
CA ARG A 204 -3.39 -1.24 28.39
C ARG A 204 -4.77 -0.85 27.91
N GLY A 205 -5.05 0.45 27.90
CA GLY A 205 -6.35 0.99 27.55
C GLY A 205 -7.29 1.15 28.74
N ALA A 206 -8.48 1.68 28.46
CA ALA A 206 -9.44 2.11 29.46
C ALA A 206 -9.86 1.03 30.46
N ALA A 207 -10.03 -0.22 30.02
CA ALA A 207 -10.53 -1.29 30.88
C ALA A 207 -9.59 -1.57 32.05
N GLU A 208 -8.28 -1.59 31.80
CA GLU A 208 -7.29 -1.80 32.87
C GLU A 208 -7.16 -0.54 33.75
N GLY A 209 -7.17 0.65 33.16
CA GLY A 209 -7.20 1.90 33.92
C GLY A 209 -8.40 1.97 34.88
N PHE A 210 -9.58 1.56 34.43
CA PHE A 210 -10.79 1.50 35.25
C PHE A 210 -10.67 0.47 36.38
N ARG A 211 -10.11 -0.72 36.11
CA ARG A 211 -9.84 -1.73 37.14
C ARG A 211 -8.90 -1.19 38.22
N VAL A 212 -7.82 -0.51 37.82
CA VAL A 212 -6.87 0.09 38.76
C VAL A 212 -7.55 1.20 39.55
N ALA A 213 -8.37 2.04 38.92
CA ALA A 213 -9.12 3.10 39.62
C ALA A 213 -10.07 2.54 40.69
N VAL A 214 -10.81 1.48 40.37
CA VAL A 214 -11.71 0.80 41.34
C VAL A 214 -10.89 0.17 42.47
N VAL A 215 -9.84 -0.59 42.15
CA VAL A 215 -9.02 -1.25 43.19
C VAL A 215 -8.29 -0.23 44.05
N ALA A 216 -7.71 0.82 43.48
CA ALA A 216 -7.07 1.91 44.21
C ALA A 216 -8.07 2.61 45.14
N THR A 217 -9.31 2.83 44.70
CA THR A 217 -10.38 3.41 45.52
C THR A 217 -10.72 2.51 46.72
N VAL A 218 -10.87 1.21 46.49
CA VAL A 218 -11.15 0.23 47.56
C VAL A 218 -9.97 0.13 48.54
N LEU A 219 -8.74 0.03 48.03
CA LEU A 219 -7.53 -0.04 48.86
C LEU A 219 -7.35 1.22 49.70
N PHE A 220 -7.53 2.40 49.10
CA PHE A 220 -7.46 3.68 49.80
C PHE A 220 -8.53 3.80 50.89
N ALA A 221 -9.79 3.47 50.57
CA ALA A 221 -10.88 3.48 51.55
C ALA A 221 -10.63 2.48 52.70
N SER A 222 -10.11 1.28 52.37
CA SER A 222 -9.79 0.25 53.36
C SER A 222 -8.65 0.67 54.28
N ALA A 223 -7.61 1.32 53.75
CA ALA A 223 -6.51 1.86 54.55
C ALA A 223 -6.98 3.00 55.47
N GLY A 224 -7.89 3.86 54.99
CA GLY A 224 -8.51 4.90 55.81
C GLY A 224 -9.36 4.36 56.97
N TYR A 225 -10.09 3.25 56.75
CA TYR A 225 -10.89 2.60 57.79
C TYR A 225 -10.04 1.80 58.79
N ALA A 226 -9.04 1.05 58.31
CA ALA A 226 -8.18 0.21 59.15
C ALA A 226 -7.28 1.03 60.09
N PHE A 227 -6.99 2.28 59.74
CA PHE A 227 -6.11 3.17 60.51
C PHE A 227 -6.75 4.55 60.77
N PRO A 228 -7.76 4.64 61.67
CA PRO A 228 -8.47 5.90 61.94
C PRO A 228 -7.58 6.97 62.59
N GLN A 229 -7.82 8.25 62.29
CA GLN A 229 -7.16 9.38 62.96
C GLN A 229 -7.86 9.74 64.28
N ALA A 230 -7.08 10.20 65.27
CA ALA A 230 -7.51 10.31 66.67
C ALA A 230 -8.43 11.51 67.00
N HIS A 231 -8.71 12.43 66.07
CA HIS A 231 -9.58 13.59 66.34
C HIS A 231 -10.57 13.82 65.18
N SER A 232 -11.80 13.33 65.39
CA SER A 232 -12.99 13.46 64.51
C SER A 232 -12.89 12.84 63.11
N VAL A 233 -13.84 11.95 62.80
CA VAL A 233 -14.07 11.47 61.44
C VAL A 233 -14.67 12.61 60.63
N GLU A 234 -13.83 13.41 59.97
CA GLU A 234 -14.32 14.36 58.98
C GLU A 234 -14.97 13.56 57.84
N LEU A 235 -16.29 13.70 57.67
CA LEU A 235 -17.06 13.09 56.57
C LEU A 235 -16.42 13.33 55.20
N ASN A 236 -15.73 14.46 55.06
CA ASN A 236 -15.03 14.86 53.86
C ASN A 236 -13.92 13.88 53.45
N HIS A 237 -13.30 13.18 54.40
CA HIS A 237 -12.15 12.31 54.11
C HIS A 237 -12.53 10.86 53.82
N VAL A 238 -13.57 10.35 54.48
CA VAL A 238 -14.07 8.98 54.28
C VAL A 238 -14.84 8.84 52.96
N PHE A 239 -15.47 9.93 52.49
CA PHE A 239 -16.32 9.88 51.30
C PHE A 239 -15.76 10.68 50.11
N LEU A 240 -15.23 11.90 50.29
CA LEU A 240 -14.89 12.76 49.15
C LEU A 240 -13.65 12.27 48.39
N ARG A 241 -12.57 11.86 49.07
CA ARG A 241 -11.32 11.42 48.41
C ARG A 241 -11.44 10.10 47.64
N PRO A 242 -12.10 9.04 48.18
CA PRO A 242 -12.39 7.85 47.38
C PRO A 242 -13.29 8.17 46.17
N VAL A 243 -14.29 9.03 46.34
CA VAL A 243 -15.14 9.48 45.21
C VAL A 243 -14.32 10.25 44.18
N TYR A 244 -13.42 11.15 44.57
CA TYR A 244 -12.52 11.82 43.64
C TYR A 244 -11.61 10.85 42.91
N LEU A 245 -11.02 9.89 43.62
CA LEU A 245 -10.15 8.89 43.01
C LEU A 245 -10.92 8.04 42.00
N LEU A 246 -12.17 7.67 42.30
CA LEU A 246 -13.01 6.93 41.38
C LEU A 246 -13.44 7.77 40.17
N VAL A 247 -13.90 9.01 40.37
CA VAL A 247 -14.39 9.89 39.30
C VAL A 247 -13.24 10.32 38.39
N PHE A 248 -12.19 10.95 38.94
CA PHE A 248 -11.04 11.38 38.14
C PHE A 248 -10.27 10.18 37.59
N GLY A 249 -10.16 9.09 38.35
CA GLY A 249 -9.55 7.85 37.85
C GLY A 249 -10.31 7.27 36.67
N SER A 250 -11.64 7.27 36.70
CA SER A 250 -12.47 6.85 35.58
C SER A 250 -12.34 7.79 34.37
N MET A 251 -12.23 9.11 34.60
CA MET A 251 -11.97 10.08 33.52
C MET A 251 -10.61 9.83 32.86
N ILE A 252 -9.54 9.62 33.64
CA ILE A 252 -8.20 9.30 33.14
C ILE A 252 -8.19 7.96 32.38
N ALA A 253 -8.93 6.96 32.88
CA ALA A 253 -9.11 5.68 32.21
C ALA A 253 -9.80 5.86 30.84
N CYS A 254 -10.87 6.64 30.78
CA CYS A 254 -11.58 6.94 29.54
C CYS A 254 -10.68 7.68 28.54
N TRP A 255 -9.97 8.71 28.98
CA TRP A 255 -9.09 9.51 28.13
C TRP A 255 -7.94 8.70 27.55
N GLY A 256 -7.20 7.96 28.39
CA GLY A 256 -6.08 7.14 27.89
C GLY A 256 -6.55 5.99 27.00
N GLY A 257 -7.76 5.47 27.22
CA GLY A 257 -8.40 4.54 26.28
C GLY A 257 -8.70 5.14 24.91
N LEU A 258 -9.21 6.37 24.86
CA LEU A 258 -9.45 7.10 23.61
C LEU A 258 -8.15 7.33 22.84
N GLU A 259 -7.10 7.80 23.51
CA GLU A 259 -5.81 8.05 22.87
C GLU A 259 -5.19 6.76 22.32
N ASN A 260 -5.24 5.66 23.09
CA ASN A 260 -4.77 4.36 22.62
C ASN A 260 -5.58 3.80 21.45
N ARG A 261 -6.88 4.13 21.38
CA ARG A 261 -7.72 3.75 20.25
C ARG A 261 -7.35 4.56 19.00
N LEU A 262 -7.15 5.88 19.15
CA LEU A 262 -6.69 6.76 18.07
C LEU A 262 -5.34 6.32 17.51
N LYS A 263 -4.36 6.03 18.38
CA LYS A 263 -3.03 5.55 17.95
C LYS A 263 -3.11 4.23 17.17
N ARG A 264 -3.90 3.28 17.65
CA ARG A 264 -4.12 1.99 16.97
C ARG A 264 -4.81 2.16 15.61
N ARG A 265 -5.83 3.02 15.54
CA ARG A 265 -6.54 3.36 14.29
C ARG A 265 -5.61 4.04 13.27
N LEU A 266 -4.79 4.99 13.70
CA LEU A 266 -3.80 5.66 12.85
C LEU A 266 -2.73 4.69 12.33
N ALA A 267 -2.23 3.78 13.18
CA ALA A 267 -1.28 2.76 12.76
C ALA A 267 -1.87 1.86 11.67
N LEU A 268 -3.12 1.41 11.83
CA LEU A 268 -3.80 0.61 10.80
C LEU A 268 -4.01 1.39 9.51
N LEU A 269 -4.45 2.65 9.58
CA LEU A 269 -4.58 3.48 8.38
C LEU A 269 -3.24 3.61 7.67
N LYS A 270 -2.15 3.87 8.40
CA LYS A 270 -0.81 3.93 7.83
C LYS A 270 -0.42 2.62 7.15
N GLU A 271 -0.57 1.49 7.83
CA GLU A 271 -0.25 0.18 7.26
C GLU A 271 -1.15 -0.20 6.08
N ALA A 272 -2.43 0.19 6.08
CA ALA A 272 -3.37 -0.07 4.99
C ALA A 272 -3.17 0.88 3.78
N THR A 273 -2.59 2.07 4.01
CA THR A 273 -2.34 3.07 2.96
C THR A 273 -0.93 2.98 2.39
N VAL A 274 0.04 2.37 3.10
CA VAL A 274 1.34 2.02 2.50
C VAL A 274 1.06 1.05 1.35
N PRO A 275 1.32 1.46 0.10
CA PRO A 275 0.99 0.65 -1.05
C PRO A 275 1.72 -0.68 -0.91
N SER A 276 0.94 -1.76 -0.81
CA SER A 276 1.45 -3.08 -1.14
C SER A 276 1.82 -2.98 -2.62
N ASN A 277 3.12 -2.87 -2.91
CA ASN A 277 3.74 -2.71 -4.23
C ASN A 277 2.74 -2.72 -5.41
N PRO A 278 2.52 -1.60 -6.12
CA PRO A 278 1.47 -1.42 -7.14
C PRO A 278 1.38 -2.55 -8.19
N ARG A 279 2.47 -3.29 -8.39
CA ARG A 279 2.59 -4.43 -9.31
C ARG A 279 1.71 -5.63 -8.97
N PHE A 280 1.28 -5.75 -7.72
CA PHE A 280 0.37 -6.79 -7.24
C PHE A 280 -1.10 -6.53 -7.64
N GLY A 281 -1.38 -5.34 -8.18
CA GLY A 281 -2.69 -4.98 -8.69
C GLY A 281 -3.70 -4.60 -7.61
N VAL A 282 -4.87 -4.20 -8.08
CA VAL A 282 -5.95 -3.62 -7.28
C VAL A 282 -6.53 -4.62 -6.30
N HIS A 283 -6.76 -5.85 -6.76
CA HIS A 283 -7.43 -6.87 -5.98
C HIS A 283 -6.62 -7.25 -4.73
N GLN A 284 -5.31 -7.44 -4.86
CA GLN A 284 -4.43 -7.78 -3.74
C GLN A 284 -4.33 -6.63 -2.72
N THR A 285 -4.38 -5.37 -3.20
CA THR A 285 -4.43 -4.19 -2.32
C THR A 285 -5.69 -4.18 -1.44
N ILE A 286 -6.85 -4.47 -2.04
CA ILE A 286 -8.13 -4.52 -1.32
C ILE A 286 -8.14 -5.71 -0.35
N THR A 287 -7.75 -6.91 -0.79
CA THR A 287 -7.72 -8.11 0.07
C THR A 287 -6.75 -7.93 1.26
N SER A 288 -5.57 -7.35 1.04
CA SER A 288 -4.59 -7.05 2.09
C SER A 288 -5.14 -6.07 3.14
N ALA A 289 -5.89 -5.05 2.71
CA ALA A 289 -6.54 -4.12 3.62
C ALA A 289 -7.65 -4.80 4.45
N LEU A 290 -8.44 -5.69 3.84
CA LEU A 290 -9.46 -6.47 4.54
C LEU A 290 -8.85 -7.42 5.58
N ASP A 291 -7.74 -8.08 5.24
CA ASP A 291 -7.00 -8.93 6.18
C ASP A 291 -6.50 -8.14 7.40
N LYS A 292 -5.96 -6.93 7.18
CA LYS A 292 -5.54 -6.03 8.27
C LYS A 292 -6.71 -5.58 9.14
N LEU A 293 -7.86 -5.23 8.54
CA LEU A 293 -9.06 -4.88 9.27
C LEU A 293 -9.60 -6.05 10.09
N ARG A 294 -9.61 -7.25 9.52
CA ARG A 294 -10.00 -8.48 10.22
C ARG A 294 -9.11 -8.73 11.44
N ASP A 295 -7.80 -8.68 11.25
CA ASP A 295 -6.81 -8.93 12.31
C ASP A 295 -6.88 -7.84 13.40
N PHE A 296 -7.15 -6.59 13.05
CA PHE A 296 -7.29 -5.48 14.00
C PHE A 296 -8.51 -5.61 14.91
N TYR A 297 -9.65 -6.04 14.35
CA TYR A 297 -10.88 -6.21 15.11
C TYR A 297 -11.02 -7.62 15.72
N ASP A 298 -10.08 -8.55 15.48
CA ASP A 298 -10.26 -10.00 15.74
C ASP A 298 -11.61 -10.50 15.19
N ALA A 299 -11.97 -10.02 14.00
CA ALA A 299 -13.23 -10.32 13.34
C ALA A 299 -13.24 -11.77 12.82
N GLU A 300 -14.42 -12.38 12.77
CA GLU A 300 -14.60 -13.72 12.22
C GLU A 300 -14.58 -13.69 10.69
N THR A 301 -15.19 -12.68 10.08
CA THR A 301 -15.22 -12.50 8.62
C THR A 301 -15.33 -11.03 8.24
N CYS A 302 -14.57 -10.61 7.22
CA CYS A 302 -14.82 -9.37 6.49
C CYS A 302 -15.30 -9.72 5.07
N LEU A 303 -16.40 -9.08 4.65
CA LEU A 303 -17.00 -9.22 3.32
C LEU A 303 -17.13 -7.83 2.71
N LEU A 304 -16.71 -7.69 1.47
CA LEU A 304 -16.76 -6.43 0.74
C LEU A 304 -17.32 -6.69 -0.65
N VAL A 305 -18.44 -6.04 -0.94
CA VAL A 305 -19.08 -6.09 -2.27
C VAL A 305 -18.88 -4.76 -2.94
N ILE A 306 -18.30 -4.77 -4.13
CA ILE A 306 -18.02 -3.56 -4.94
C ILE A 306 -18.53 -3.79 -6.35
N ALA A 307 -19.24 -2.81 -6.91
CA ALA A 307 -19.61 -2.80 -8.32
C ALA A 307 -18.43 -2.34 -9.19
N ASP A 308 -18.14 -3.07 -10.27
CA ASP A 308 -17.15 -2.67 -11.26
C ASP A 308 -17.79 -1.73 -12.29
N GLY A 309 -17.29 -0.51 -12.37
CA GLY A 309 -17.90 0.58 -13.16
C GLY A 309 -17.87 0.39 -14.67
N ALA A 310 -17.15 -0.60 -15.20
CA ALA A 310 -17.02 -0.85 -16.63
C ALA A 310 -18.08 -1.82 -17.19
N ASP A 311 -18.40 -2.89 -16.46
CA ASP A 311 -19.24 -3.99 -16.97
C ASP A 311 -20.52 -4.22 -16.13
N GLY A 312 -20.71 -3.50 -15.02
CA GLY A 312 -21.83 -3.74 -14.10
C GLY A 312 -21.71 -5.05 -13.30
N GLU A 313 -20.60 -5.77 -13.45
CA GLU A 313 -20.25 -6.94 -12.66
C GLU A 313 -19.96 -6.55 -11.21
N HIS A 314 -20.29 -7.43 -10.27
CA HIS A 314 -20.05 -7.20 -8.85
C HIS A 314 -18.95 -8.13 -8.36
N TRP A 315 -17.95 -7.57 -7.69
CA TRP A 315 -16.88 -8.35 -7.07
C TRP A 315 -17.14 -8.54 -5.59
N LEU A 316 -16.96 -9.78 -5.13
CA LEU A 316 -17.00 -10.14 -3.72
C LEU A 316 -15.58 -10.41 -3.22
N TYR A 317 -15.13 -9.60 -2.28
CA TYR A 317 -13.91 -9.85 -1.52
C TYR A 317 -14.29 -10.40 -0.17
N GLN A 318 -13.71 -11.55 0.19
CA GLN A 318 -13.96 -12.20 1.47
C GLN A 318 -12.64 -12.56 2.15
N THR A 319 -12.58 -12.35 3.47
CA THR A 319 -11.53 -12.92 4.32
C THR A 319 -12.17 -13.48 5.58
N ARG A 320 -11.86 -14.74 5.91
CA ARG A 320 -12.33 -15.41 7.13
C ARG A 320 -11.17 -15.76 8.04
N ARG A 321 -11.44 -15.84 9.34
CA ARG A 321 -10.46 -16.31 10.32
C ARG A 321 -10.03 -17.74 9.99
N GLY A 322 -8.75 -17.93 9.71
CA GLY A 322 -8.16 -19.24 9.38
C GLY A 322 -7.96 -19.50 7.88
N ASP A 323 -8.46 -18.63 7.01
CA ASP A 323 -8.16 -18.72 5.58
C ASP A 323 -6.71 -18.33 5.28
N ALA A 324 -6.15 -18.93 4.23
CA ALA A 324 -4.88 -18.49 3.65
C ALA A 324 -5.00 -17.02 3.20
N ARG A 325 -4.01 -16.20 3.55
CA ARG A 325 -3.98 -14.77 3.17
C ARG A 325 -3.95 -14.63 1.66
N GLY A 326 -4.64 -13.62 1.13
CA GLY A 326 -4.58 -13.28 -0.29
C GLY A 326 -5.47 -14.13 -1.22
N GLN A 327 -6.63 -14.63 -0.75
CA GLN A 327 -7.62 -15.22 -1.65
C GLN A 327 -8.03 -14.23 -2.75
N ASN A 328 -8.14 -14.74 -3.97
CA ASN A 328 -8.61 -13.96 -5.11
C ASN A 328 -10.08 -13.57 -4.91
N PRO A 329 -10.49 -12.37 -5.35
CA PRO A 329 -11.88 -11.98 -5.33
C PRO A 329 -12.71 -12.89 -6.23
N GLU A 330 -13.91 -13.22 -5.78
CA GLU A 330 -14.86 -14.00 -6.56
C GLU A 330 -15.82 -13.06 -7.29
N ARG A 331 -16.27 -13.50 -8.47
CA ARG A 331 -17.40 -12.84 -9.13
C ARG A 331 -18.65 -13.10 -8.32
N CYS A 332 -19.29 -12.03 -7.85
CA CYS A 332 -20.50 -12.12 -7.07
C CYS A 332 -21.69 -12.38 -7.99
N ALA A 333 -22.40 -13.49 -7.77
CA ALA A 333 -23.63 -13.76 -8.49
C ALA A 333 -24.63 -12.59 -8.33
N PRO A 334 -25.34 -12.17 -9.39
CA PRO A 334 -26.24 -11.01 -9.33
C PRO A 334 -27.28 -11.08 -8.20
N GLU A 335 -27.78 -12.28 -7.91
CA GLU A 335 -28.73 -12.53 -6.82
C GLU A 335 -28.10 -12.27 -5.44
N MET A 336 -26.87 -12.72 -5.21
CA MET A 336 -26.14 -12.49 -3.97
C MET A 336 -25.78 -11.02 -3.80
N ALA A 337 -25.33 -10.36 -4.88
CA ALA A 337 -25.07 -8.93 -4.89
C ALA A 337 -26.34 -8.12 -4.55
N ALA A 338 -27.48 -8.49 -5.11
CA ALA A 338 -28.77 -7.85 -4.83
C ALA A 338 -29.19 -7.97 -3.36
N VAL A 339 -28.89 -9.10 -2.70
CA VAL A 339 -29.14 -9.28 -1.26
C VAL A 339 -28.17 -8.44 -0.43
N LEU A 340 -26.87 -8.52 -0.70
CA LEU A 340 -25.83 -7.83 0.07
C LEU A 340 -25.82 -6.31 -0.16
N LEU A 341 -26.37 -5.80 -1.25
CA LEU A 341 -26.48 -4.37 -1.52
C LEU A 341 -27.89 -3.82 -1.25
N ARG A 342 -28.84 -4.66 -0.83
CA ARG A 342 -30.22 -4.27 -0.52
C ARG A 342 -30.37 -3.20 0.57
N PRO A 343 -29.53 -3.16 1.63
CA PRO A 343 -29.69 -2.12 2.63
C PRO A 343 -29.40 -0.72 2.04
N PRO A 344 -30.04 0.36 2.55
CA PRO A 344 -29.87 1.70 1.97
C PRO A 344 -28.43 2.20 2.09
N PHE A 345 -27.85 2.73 1.00
CA PHE A 345 -26.46 3.25 0.98
C PHE A 345 -26.24 4.52 1.80
N SER A 346 -27.31 5.10 2.37
CA SER A 346 -27.17 6.16 3.37
C SER A 346 -26.88 5.62 4.76
N LEU A 347 -27.10 4.32 5.04
CA LEU A 347 -27.08 3.79 6.40
C LEU A 347 -25.84 2.94 6.70
N ALA A 348 -25.08 3.38 7.70
CA ALA A 348 -24.13 2.57 8.45
C ALA A 348 -24.84 1.95 9.66
N MET A 349 -24.54 0.69 9.96
CA MET A 349 -25.30 -0.08 10.96
C MET A 349 -24.36 -0.93 11.79
N LEU A 350 -24.61 -0.94 13.10
CA LEU A 350 -24.03 -1.86 14.06
C LEU A 350 -25.17 -2.64 14.71
N VAL A 351 -25.14 -3.96 14.57
CA VAL A 351 -26.16 -4.86 15.11
C VAL A 351 -25.51 -5.87 16.04
N GLU A 352 -25.97 -5.90 17.29
CA GLU A 352 -25.58 -6.92 18.28
C GLU A 352 -26.77 -7.81 18.60
N ARG A 353 -26.63 -9.11 18.35
CA ARG A 353 -27.71 -10.11 18.51
C ARG A 353 -28.09 -10.35 19.97
N ARG A 354 -27.13 -10.22 20.90
CA ARG A 354 -27.33 -10.39 22.36
C ARG A 354 -26.76 -9.21 23.13
N SER A 355 -27.63 -8.36 23.66
CA SER A 355 -27.26 -7.34 24.64
C SER A 355 -27.31 -7.91 26.06
N VAL A 356 -26.29 -7.60 26.88
CA VAL A 356 -26.25 -7.97 28.32
C VAL A 356 -27.44 -7.38 29.10
N LEU A 357 -27.96 -6.23 28.66
CA LEU A 357 -29.08 -5.53 29.31
C LEU A 357 -30.45 -6.03 28.81
N ARG A 358 -30.51 -6.59 27.59
CA ARG A 358 -31.74 -7.11 26.96
C ARG A 358 -31.43 -8.34 26.11
N PRO A 359 -31.38 -9.55 26.69
CA PRO A 359 -31.04 -10.77 25.95
C PRO A 359 -32.08 -11.17 24.90
N LEU A 360 -33.29 -10.61 24.96
CA LEU A 360 -34.43 -10.90 24.07
C LEU A 360 -34.55 -9.91 22.89
N VAL A 361 -33.83 -8.78 22.90
CA VAL A 361 -33.95 -7.75 21.85
C VAL A 361 -32.55 -7.40 21.35
N PRO A 362 -32.27 -7.52 20.04
CA PRO A 362 -30.97 -7.13 19.50
C PRO A 362 -30.74 -5.63 19.72
N SER A 363 -29.52 -5.28 20.14
CA SER A 363 -29.11 -3.88 20.21
C SER A 363 -28.74 -3.43 18.82
N VAL A 364 -29.45 -2.44 18.30
CA VAL A 364 -29.26 -1.93 16.94
C VAL A 364 -28.90 -0.47 17.04
N TYR A 365 -27.78 -0.10 16.44
CA TYR A 365 -27.38 1.27 16.21
C TYR A 365 -27.30 1.53 14.70
N ILE A 366 -28.01 2.54 14.24
CA ILE A 366 -28.06 2.89 12.81
C ILE A 366 -27.79 4.37 12.70
N GLN A 367 -26.86 4.72 11.83
CA GLN A 367 -26.51 6.08 11.54
C GLN A 367 -26.67 6.32 10.04
N ASP A 368 -27.39 7.38 9.71
CA ASP A 368 -27.42 7.89 8.36
C ASP A 368 -26.16 8.73 8.13
N VAL A 369 -25.29 8.25 7.24
CA VAL A 369 -23.99 8.83 6.89
C VAL A 369 -24.15 10.14 6.11
N VAL A 370 -25.33 10.40 5.53
CA VAL A 370 -25.60 11.62 4.74
C VAL A 370 -26.11 12.75 5.62
N THR A 371 -27.06 12.44 6.52
CA THR A 371 -27.72 13.43 7.38
C THR A 371 -27.13 13.50 8.78
N GLY A 372 -26.34 12.51 9.19
CA GLY A 372 -25.86 12.35 10.56
C GLY A 372 -26.94 11.91 11.55
N GLY A 373 -28.17 11.68 11.07
CA GLY A 373 -29.29 11.24 11.91
C GLY A 373 -29.12 9.81 12.40
N THR A 374 -29.72 9.49 13.55
CA THR A 374 -29.76 8.11 14.06
C THR A 374 -31.15 7.52 13.91
N LEU A 375 -31.22 6.27 13.48
CA LEU A 375 -32.47 5.51 13.37
C LEU A 375 -32.54 4.47 14.49
N ARG A 376 -33.75 4.22 15.00
CA ARG A 376 -33.98 3.27 16.12
C ARG A 376 -34.41 1.89 15.66
N GLU A 377 -34.88 1.74 14.42
CA GLU A 377 -35.41 0.48 13.90
C GLU A 377 -34.63 0.01 12.68
N LEU A 378 -34.29 -1.27 12.66
CA LEU A 378 -33.58 -1.89 11.55
C LEU A 378 -34.52 -2.06 10.34
N PRO A 379 -34.18 -1.49 9.16
CA PRO A 379 -34.92 -1.72 7.93
C PRO A 379 -35.05 -3.23 7.65
N GLU A 380 -36.17 -3.66 7.08
CA GLU A 380 -36.38 -5.08 6.74
C GLU A 380 -35.29 -5.63 5.81
N SER A 381 -34.83 -4.81 4.86
CA SER A 381 -33.74 -5.18 3.95
C SER A 381 -32.43 -5.50 4.68
N ALA A 382 -32.10 -4.77 5.75
CA ALA A 382 -30.93 -5.03 6.57
C ALA A 382 -31.12 -6.24 7.50
N ARG A 383 -32.35 -6.47 7.97
CA ARG A 383 -32.72 -7.60 8.84
C ARG A 383 -32.44 -8.94 8.16
N LEU A 384 -32.78 -9.05 6.87
CA LEU A 384 -32.51 -10.23 6.04
C LEU A 384 -31.00 -10.53 5.95
N VAL A 385 -30.19 -9.51 5.63
CA VAL A 385 -28.73 -9.69 5.48
C VAL A 385 -28.08 -10.07 6.81
N VAL A 386 -28.43 -9.39 7.90
CA VAL A 386 -27.88 -9.70 9.24
C VAL A 386 -28.26 -11.12 9.66
N SER A 387 -29.48 -11.57 9.36
CA SER A 387 -29.88 -12.95 9.66
C SER A 387 -29.12 -13.99 8.81
N ALA A 388 -28.77 -13.65 7.57
CA ALA A 388 -28.02 -14.54 6.68
C ALA A 388 -26.54 -14.65 7.06
N LEU A 389 -25.97 -13.63 7.69
CA LEU A 389 -24.56 -13.62 8.15
C LEU A 389 -24.32 -14.43 9.44
N ASP A 390 -25.38 -14.81 10.16
CA ASP A 390 -25.38 -15.62 11.39
C ASP A 390 -24.31 -15.26 12.45
N ALA A 391 -24.06 -13.96 12.65
CA ALA A 391 -23.04 -13.48 13.59
C ALA A 391 -23.65 -12.82 14.85
N ASP A 392 -22.88 -12.83 15.94
CA ASP A 392 -23.26 -12.20 17.21
C ASP A 392 -23.20 -10.67 17.15
N SER A 393 -22.24 -10.13 16.40
CA SER A 393 -22.06 -8.70 16.15
C SER A 393 -21.73 -8.46 14.67
N VAL A 394 -22.43 -7.52 14.05
CA VAL A 394 -22.24 -7.15 12.63
C VAL A 394 -22.11 -5.64 12.53
N ALA A 395 -20.98 -5.17 12.00
CA ALA A 395 -20.78 -3.79 11.58
C ALA A 395 -20.84 -3.72 10.06
N THR A 396 -21.62 -2.80 9.50
CA THR A 396 -21.70 -2.58 8.06
C THR A 396 -21.69 -1.10 7.72
N VAL A 397 -20.89 -0.77 6.69
CA VAL A 397 -20.70 0.60 6.23
C VAL A 397 -20.85 0.67 4.71
N PRO A 398 -21.61 1.65 4.19
CA PRO A 398 -21.72 1.87 2.76
C PRO A 398 -20.44 2.53 2.25
N LEU A 399 -19.98 2.10 1.07
CA LEU A 399 -18.80 2.66 0.42
C LEU A 399 -19.25 3.59 -0.68
N ARG A 400 -18.85 4.85 -0.52
CA ARG A 400 -19.14 5.92 -1.46
C ARG A 400 -17.87 6.46 -2.07
N TYR A 401 -17.85 6.59 -3.39
CA TYR A 401 -16.72 7.15 -4.14
C TYR A 401 -17.27 8.22 -5.08
N HIS A 402 -16.65 9.40 -5.13
CA HIS A 402 -17.16 10.57 -5.87
C HIS A 402 -18.67 10.85 -5.69
N HIS A 403 -19.20 10.63 -4.48
CA HIS A 403 -20.62 10.74 -4.10
C HIS A 403 -21.57 9.65 -4.62
N GLU A 404 -21.07 8.71 -5.41
CA GLU A 404 -21.81 7.52 -5.85
C GLU A 404 -21.60 6.35 -4.89
N ALA A 405 -22.61 5.50 -4.74
CA ALA A 405 -22.52 4.29 -3.94
C ALA A 405 -21.87 3.19 -4.78
N VAL A 406 -20.65 2.80 -4.42
CA VAL A 406 -19.86 1.81 -5.19
C VAL A 406 -19.93 0.43 -4.55
N GLY A 407 -20.24 0.35 -3.26
CA GLY A 407 -20.23 -0.92 -2.57
C GLY A 407 -20.61 -0.86 -1.10
N ARG A 408 -20.39 -1.96 -0.39
CA ARG A 408 -20.66 -2.08 1.04
C ARG A 408 -19.70 -3.06 1.69
N LEU A 409 -19.21 -2.69 2.88
CA LEU A 409 -18.42 -3.55 3.75
C LEU A 409 -19.32 -4.15 4.83
N TYR A 410 -19.08 -5.41 5.16
CA TYR A 410 -19.60 -6.13 6.31
C TYR A 410 -18.44 -6.71 7.11
N VAL A 411 -18.45 -6.50 8.42
CA VAL A 411 -17.49 -7.07 9.35
C VAL A 411 -18.28 -7.79 10.43
N THR A 412 -18.03 -9.09 10.58
CA THR A 412 -18.70 -9.94 11.56
C THR A 412 -17.75 -10.33 12.68
N GLY A 413 -18.26 -10.41 13.90
CA GLY A 413 -17.46 -10.77 15.06
C GLY A 413 -18.32 -11.22 16.23
N ARG A 414 -17.66 -11.41 17.36
CA ARG A 414 -18.30 -11.79 18.62
C ARG A 414 -18.99 -10.57 19.27
N ALA A 415 -19.78 -10.82 20.31
CA ALA A 415 -20.44 -9.74 21.04
C ALA A 415 -19.41 -8.71 21.57
N ARG A 416 -19.73 -7.41 21.44
CA ARG A 416 -18.89 -6.27 21.84
C ARG A 416 -17.56 -6.14 21.09
N THR A 417 -17.43 -6.74 19.90
CA THR A 417 -16.25 -6.51 19.06
C THR A 417 -16.19 -5.08 18.51
N PHE A 418 -17.34 -4.47 18.22
CA PHE A 418 -17.41 -3.15 17.59
C PHE A 418 -18.10 -2.12 18.48
N ASP A 419 -17.69 -0.87 18.35
CA ASP A 419 -18.31 0.32 18.92
C ASP A 419 -18.91 1.20 17.81
N ILE A 420 -19.81 2.11 18.18
CA ILE A 420 -20.42 3.08 17.26
C ILE A 420 -19.34 3.86 16.50
N SER A 421 -18.30 4.29 17.20
CA SER A 421 -17.17 5.02 16.63
C SER A 421 -16.34 4.21 15.63
N ASP A 422 -16.52 2.88 15.55
CA ASP A 422 -15.86 2.02 14.56
C ASP A 422 -16.53 2.09 13.19
N LEU A 423 -17.82 2.44 13.10
CA LEU A 423 -18.51 2.61 11.81
C LEU A 423 -17.84 3.73 10.99
N ASP A 424 -17.61 4.88 11.61
CA ASP A 424 -16.89 5.98 10.96
C ASP A 424 -15.48 5.55 10.56
N PHE A 425 -14.76 4.86 11.44
CA PHE A 425 -13.39 4.42 11.15
C PHE A 425 -13.34 3.43 9.97
N LEU A 426 -14.21 2.42 9.95
CA LEU A 426 -14.30 1.45 8.86
C LEU A 426 -14.61 2.13 7.52
N SER A 427 -15.53 3.10 7.52
CA SER A 427 -15.82 3.89 6.33
C SER A 427 -14.58 4.64 5.83
N HIS A 428 -13.89 5.38 6.71
CA HIS A 428 -12.69 6.13 6.35
C HIS A 428 -11.54 5.24 5.88
N ALA A 429 -11.34 4.10 6.56
CA ALA A 429 -10.30 3.14 6.19
C ALA A 429 -10.54 2.58 4.79
N MET A 430 -11.76 2.13 4.51
CA MET A 430 -12.09 1.62 3.18
C MET A 430 -12.05 2.71 2.10
N HIS A 431 -12.47 3.93 2.41
CA HIS A 431 -12.31 5.06 1.47
C HIS A 431 -10.85 5.34 1.13
N ALA A 432 -9.95 5.27 2.11
CA ALA A 432 -8.52 5.42 1.89
C ALA A 432 -7.99 4.27 1.00
N THR A 433 -8.35 3.02 1.29
CA THR A 433 -7.97 1.85 0.49
C THR A 433 -8.48 1.95 -0.95
N LEU A 434 -9.74 2.34 -1.16
CA LEU A 434 -10.31 2.48 -2.50
C LEU A 434 -9.63 3.59 -3.31
N ARG A 435 -9.25 4.71 -2.68
CA ARG A 435 -8.44 5.75 -3.33
C ARG A 435 -7.07 5.24 -3.78
N VAL A 436 -6.41 4.44 -2.95
CA VAL A 436 -5.13 3.82 -3.32
C VAL A 436 -5.33 2.85 -4.48
N ALA A 437 -6.37 2.01 -4.42
CA ALA A 437 -6.74 1.09 -5.50
C ALA A 437 -6.98 1.82 -6.84
N ASP A 438 -7.71 2.94 -6.82
CA ASP A 438 -7.97 3.72 -8.03
C ASP A 438 -6.73 4.43 -8.56
N ASN A 439 -5.84 4.90 -7.67
CA ASN A 439 -4.55 5.42 -8.09
C ASN A 439 -3.70 4.34 -8.78
N VAL A 440 -3.70 3.10 -8.26
CA VAL A 440 -3.05 1.96 -8.91
C VAL A 440 -3.66 1.71 -10.30
N ARG A 441 -5.00 1.68 -10.42
CA ARG A 441 -5.69 1.56 -11.73
C ARG A 441 -5.32 2.66 -12.70
N LEU A 442 -5.23 3.90 -12.22
CA LEU A 442 -4.89 5.05 -13.04
C LEU A 442 -3.45 4.97 -13.53
N ILE A 443 -2.51 4.68 -12.63
CA ILE A 443 -1.09 4.52 -12.98
C ILE A 443 -0.91 3.37 -13.97
N ASP A 444 -1.58 2.23 -13.76
CA ASP A 444 -1.51 1.09 -14.69
C ASP A 444 -2.06 1.46 -16.07
N ARG A 445 -3.22 2.14 -16.14
CA ARG A 445 -3.76 2.62 -17.42
C ARG A 445 -2.81 3.59 -18.12
N LEU A 446 -2.28 4.58 -17.39
CA LEU A 446 -1.32 5.54 -17.95
C LEU A 446 -0.04 4.87 -18.42
N ALA A 447 0.47 3.88 -17.68
CA ALA A 447 1.65 3.12 -18.06
C ALA A 447 1.39 2.28 -19.32
N SER A 448 0.24 1.61 -19.41
CA SER A 448 -0.17 0.87 -20.60
C SER A 448 -0.35 1.78 -21.82
N GLU A 449 -1.01 2.92 -21.65
CA GLU A 449 -1.19 3.92 -22.71
C GLU A 449 0.16 4.49 -23.18
N ALA A 450 1.06 4.81 -22.25
CA ALA A 450 2.39 5.31 -22.56
C ALA A 450 3.23 4.26 -23.32
N ALA A 451 3.22 3.00 -22.87
CA ALA A 451 3.88 1.90 -23.56
C ALA A 451 3.33 1.71 -24.98
N GLU A 452 2.02 1.80 -25.15
CA GLU A 452 1.36 1.71 -26.45
C GLU A 452 1.72 2.86 -27.39
N HIS A 453 1.76 4.08 -26.86
CA HIS A 453 2.22 5.26 -27.60
C HIS A 453 3.66 5.11 -28.06
N GLU A 454 4.53 4.61 -27.18
CA GLU A 454 5.95 4.40 -27.48
C GLU A 454 6.16 3.31 -28.53
N ARG A 455 5.45 2.18 -28.43
CA ARG A 455 5.44 1.13 -29.47
C ARG A 455 5.04 1.69 -30.83
N LYS A 456 3.97 2.49 -30.89
CA LYS A 456 3.51 3.16 -32.13
C LYS A 456 4.50 4.19 -32.66
N ARG A 457 5.29 4.84 -31.80
CA ARG A 457 6.34 5.79 -32.18
C ARG A 457 7.54 5.06 -32.78
N ILE A 458 8.00 3.99 -32.12
CA ILE A 458 9.11 3.14 -32.59
C ILE A 458 8.75 2.51 -33.95
N ALA A 459 7.56 1.94 -34.09
CA ALA A 459 7.12 1.34 -35.35
C ALA A 459 7.11 2.34 -36.53
N ARG A 460 6.74 3.60 -36.28
CA ARG A 460 6.82 4.68 -37.28
C ARG A 460 8.26 5.07 -37.58
N SER A 461 9.09 5.23 -36.56
CA SER A 461 10.49 5.55 -36.74
C SER A 461 11.21 4.49 -37.57
N ILE A 462 11.02 3.20 -37.30
CA ILE A 462 11.63 2.10 -38.08
C ILE A 462 11.15 2.12 -39.54
N HIS A 463 9.86 2.38 -39.76
CA HIS A 463 9.31 2.50 -41.12
C HIS A 463 10.02 3.60 -41.93
N ASP A 464 10.25 4.76 -41.31
CA ASP A 464 10.78 5.93 -42.00
C ASP A 464 12.31 5.90 -42.09
N THR A 465 13.02 5.40 -41.07
CA THR A 465 14.50 5.42 -41.04
C THR A 465 15.15 4.18 -41.66
N VAL A 466 14.49 3.01 -41.62
CA VAL A 466 15.10 1.74 -42.06
C VAL A 466 14.35 1.12 -43.23
N ILE A 467 13.02 0.98 -43.18
CA ILE A 467 12.27 0.31 -44.26
C ILE A 467 12.31 1.12 -45.57
N GLN A 468 12.05 2.44 -45.52
CA GLN A 468 11.99 3.28 -46.72
C GLN A 468 13.30 3.35 -47.53
N PRO A 469 14.48 3.58 -46.91
CA PRO A 469 15.75 3.58 -47.65
C PRO A 469 16.11 2.22 -48.26
N TYR A 470 15.77 1.12 -47.59
CA TYR A 470 15.99 -0.24 -48.13
C TYR A 470 15.10 -0.54 -49.34
N ILE A 471 13.84 -0.07 -49.34
CA ILE A 471 12.99 -0.13 -50.54
C ILE A 471 13.61 0.70 -51.68
N GLY A 472 14.12 1.89 -51.38
CA GLY A 472 14.83 2.72 -52.35
C GLY A 472 16.07 2.04 -52.93
N LEU A 473 16.85 1.36 -52.08
CA LEU A 473 18.02 0.57 -52.49
C LEU A 473 17.62 -0.62 -53.37
N GLN A 474 16.53 -1.32 -53.04
CA GLN A 474 15.98 -2.42 -53.83
C GLN A 474 15.57 -1.95 -55.23
N LEU A 475 14.87 -0.81 -55.34
CA LEU A 475 14.50 -0.20 -56.62
C LEU A 475 15.74 0.24 -57.43
N GLY A 476 16.72 0.84 -56.75
CA GLY A 476 17.98 1.26 -57.35
C GLY A 476 18.78 0.09 -57.93
N LEU A 477 18.97 -1.00 -57.17
CA LEU A 477 19.63 -2.21 -57.65
C LEU A 477 18.85 -2.90 -58.79
N GLY A 478 17.52 -2.91 -58.72
CA GLY A 478 16.67 -3.43 -59.80
C GLY A 478 16.88 -2.69 -61.11
N SER A 479 17.06 -1.36 -61.05
CA SER A 479 17.37 -0.54 -62.23
C SER A 479 18.76 -0.85 -62.82
N VAL A 480 19.76 -1.11 -61.96
CA VAL A 480 21.12 -1.48 -62.38
C VAL A 480 21.13 -2.86 -63.04
N LEU A 481 20.40 -3.82 -62.46
CA LEU A 481 20.20 -5.15 -63.04
C LEU A 481 19.55 -5.06 -64.43
N HIS A 482 18.54 -4.20 -64.60
CA HIS A 482 17.87 -4.03 -65.88
C HIS A 482 18.81 -3.45 -66.96
N ARG A 483 19.74 -2.56 -66.59
CA ARG A 483 20.74 -1.99 -67.51
C ARG A 483 21.90 -2.94 -67.81
N LEU A 484 22.23 -3.86 -66.90
CA LEU A 484 23.28 -4.87 -67.09
C LEU A 484 22.88 -6.03 -68.02
N LYS A 485 21.58 -6.27 -68.22
CA LYS A 485 21.04 -7.22 -69.20
C LYS A 485 21.49 -6.96 -70.65
N GLU A 486 22.09 -5.81 -70.93
CA GLU A 486 22.61 -5.43 -72.25
C GLU A 486 24.10 -5.78 -72.47
N GLY A 487 24.86 -6.36 -71.51
CA GLY A 487 26.28 -6.62 -71.78
C GLY A 487 27.17 -7.47 -70.87
N ASP A 488 26.78 -7.92 -69.67
CA ASP A 488 27.69 -8.75 -68.84
C ASP A 488 26.97 -9.73 -67.89
N ARG A 489 27.09 -11.03 -68.15
CA ARG A 489 26.32 -12.10 -67.47
C ARG A 489 26.79 -12.40 -66.04
N LEU A 490 28.05 -12.12 -65.69
CA LEU A 490 28.57 -12.42 -64.35
C LEU A 490 28.02 -11.46 -63.29
N VAL A 491 27.92 -10.16 -63.61
CA VAL A 491 27.47 -9.10 -62.69
C VAL A 491 25.95 -9.18 -62.42
N GLU A 492 25.17 -9.67 -63.39
CA GLU A 492 23.72 -9.88 -63.24
C GLU A 492 23.39 -10.87 -62.11
N THR A 493 24.20 -11.92 -61.96
CA THR A 493 23.98 -12.97 -60.96
C THR A 493 24.24 -12.47 -59.53
N ASP A 494 25.28 -11.66 -59.32
CA ASP A 494 25.63 -11.09 -58.02
C ASP A 494 24.65 -10.00 -57.56
N VAL A 495 24.21 -9.14 -58.49
CA VAL A 495 23.19 -8.11 -58.21
C VAL A 495 21.82 -8.74 -57.94
N GLY A 496 21.46 -9.80 -58.66
CA GLY A 496 20.26 -10.58 -58.39
C GLY A 496 20.27 -11.22 -57.00
N ARG A 497 21.42 -11.73 -56.55
CA ARG A 497 21.59 -12.28 -55.20
C ARG A 497 21.43 -11.20 -54.12
N LEU A 498 22.05 -10.03 -54.30
CA LEU A 498 21.89 -8.88 -53.39
C LEU A 498 20.44 -8.39 -53.30
N LEU A 499 19.70 -8.37 -54.42
CA LEU A 499 18.27 -8.05 -54.43
C LEU A 499 17.45 -9.06 -53.61
N SER A 500 17.72 -10.36 -53.73
CA SER A 500 17.02 -11.38 -52.95
C SER A 500 17.27 -11.29 -51.44
N VAL A 501 18.49 -10.91 -51.04
CA VAL A 501 18.86 -10.70 -49.63
C VAL A 501 18.17 -9.46 -49.08
N ILE A 502 18.14 -8.36 -49.85
CA ILE A 502 17.44 -7.13 -49.45
C ILE A 502 15.95 -7.37 -49.34
N ASP A 503 15.34 -8.11 -50.26
CA ASP A 503 13.90 -8.42 -50.24
C ASP A 503 13.51 -9.25 -49.01
N ALA A 504 14.30 -10.28 -48.70
CA ALA A 504 14.12 -11.08 -47.48
C ALA A 504 14.23 -10.24 -46.20
N GLU A 505 15.15 -9.27 -46.17
CA GLU A 505 15.36 -8.42 -45.00
C GLU A 505 14.32 -7.32 -44.85
N VAL A 506 13.84 -6.75 -45.95
CA VAL A 506 12.67 -5.87 -45.96
C VAL A 506 11.43 -6.64 -45.49
N HIS A 507 11.26 -7.90 -45.90
CA HIS A 507 10.16 -8.74 -45.46
C HIS A 507 10.22 -9.01 -43.94
N ARG A 508 11.39 -9.38 -43.41
CA ARG A 508 11.61 -9.56 -41.96
C ARG A 508 11.35 -8.28 -41.16
N LEU A 509 11.81 -7.14 -41.66
CA LEU A 509 11.63 -5.85 -41.00
C LEU A 509 10.16 -5.40 -41.01
N ARG A 510 9.42 -5.68 -42.09
CA ARG A 510 7.96 -5.46 -42.13
C ARG A 510 7.20 -6.34 -41.16
N HIS A 511 7.59 -7.61 -41.03
CA HIS A 511 6.99 -8.52 -40.05
C HIS A 511 7.24 -8.02 -38.62
N TYR A 512 8.48 -7.62 -38.31
CA TYR A 512 8.85 -7.05 -37.02
C TYR A 512 8.06 -5.76 -36.70
N VAL A 513 7.85 -4.87 -37.68
CA VAL A 513 7.02 -3.67 -37.51
C VAL A 513 5.52 -4.00 -37.37
N ALA A 514 5.03 -5.07 -38.01
CA ALA A 514 3.66 -5.55 -37.84
C ALA A 514 3.45 -6.12 -36.43
N ASP A 515 4.41 -6.88 -35.91
CA ASP A 515 4.41 -7.41 -34.56
C ASP A 515 4.45 -6.27 -33.51
N LEU A 516 5.23 -5.21 -33.76
CA LEU A 516 5.26 -3.99 -32.93
C LEU A 516 3.95 -3.17 -32.97
N LYS A 517 3.12 -3.33 -34.02
CA LYS A 517 1.87 -2.56 -34.20
C LYS A 517 0.63 -3.24 -33.62
N GLY A 518 0.70 -4.53 -33.29
CA GLY A 518 -0.29 -5.28 -32.50
C GLY A 518 -1.75 -5.20 -32.94
N MET A 519 -2.31 -6.29 -33.46
CA MET A 519 -3.76 -6.51 -33.45
C MET A 519 -4.30 -6.47 -32.00
N PRO A 520 -5.48 -5.86 -31.76
CA PRO A 520 -5.99 -5.68 -30.41
C PRO A 520 -6.88 -6.86 -29.95
N ASP A 521 -6.88 -7.05 -28.63
CA ASP A 521 -8.07 -7.31 -27.80
C ASP A 521 -8.61 -8.74 -27.56
N GLU A 522 -7.76 -9.71 -27.24
CA GLU A 522 -8.19 -10.84 -26.40
C GLU A 522 -7.25 -10.98 -25.21
N ARG A 523 -7.79 -11.22 -24.01
CA ARG A 523 -7.02 -11.52 -22.79
C ARG A 523 -6.16 -12.75 -23.05
N ILE A 524 -4.93 -12.56 -23.54
CA ILE A 524 -4.06 -13.69 -23.88
C ILE A 524 -3.56 -14.28 -22.58
N ALA A 525 -4.13 -15.41 -22.18
CA ALA A 525 -3.60 -16.19 -21.07
C ALA A 525 -2.12 -16.49 -21.34
N PHE A 526 -1.28 -16.26 -20.32
CA PHE A 526 0.18 -16.36 -20.41
C PHE A 526 0.66 -17.69 -21.00
N MET A 527 0.10 -18.82 -20.55
CA MET A 527 0.51 -20.14 -21.02
C MET A 527 0.28 -20.34 -22.53
N PRO A 528 -0.92 -20.08 -23.10
CA PRO A 528 -1.11 -20.05 -24.56
C PRO A 528 -0.15 -19.14 -25.32
N ALA A 529 0.20 -17.96 -24.77
CA ALA A 529 1.15 -17.05 -25.40
C ALA A 529 2.54 -17.68 -25.53
N ILE A 530 3.03 -18.31 -24.45
CA ILE A 530 4.34 -18.98 -24.42
C ILE A 530 4.37 -20.21 -25.33
N THR A 531 3.29 -21.01 -25.35
CA THR A 531 3.20 -22.15 -26.28
C THR A 531 3.26 -21.70 -27.75
N ARG A 532 2.61 -20.58 -28.09
CA ARG A 532 2.69 -20.00 -29.44
C ARG A 532 4.11 -19.51 -29.75
N LEU A 533 4.75 -18.82 -28.81
CA LEU A 533 6.14 -18.37 -28.93
C LEU A 533 7.09 -19.54 -29.17
N ALA A 534 6.97 -20.61 -28.38
CA ALA A 534 7.79 -21.82 -28.52
C ALA A 534 7.65 -22.45 -29.91
N ARG A 535 6.42 -22.63 -30.41
CA ARG A 535 6.18 -23.17 -31.75
C ARG A 535 6.82 -22.32 -32.85
N GLN A 536 6.61 -21.00 -32.80
CA GLN A 536 7.21 -20.06 -33.77
C GLN A 536 8.74 -20.10 -33.69
N PHE A 537 9.30 -20.19 -32.49
CA PHE A 537 10.74 -20.29 -32.29
C PHE A 537 11.31 -21.58 -32.89
N THR A 538 10.63 -22.71 -32.72
CA THR A 538 11.02 -23.99 -33.35
C THR A 538 10.96 -23.92 -34.87
N GLU A 539 9.90 -23.35 -35.45
CA GLU A 539 9.78 -23.17 -36.91
C GLU A 539 10.90 -22.30 -37.49
N LEU A 540 11.33 -21.26 -36.78
CA LEU A 540 12.34 -20.30 -37.24
C LEU A 540 13.78 -20.74 -37.02
N THR A 541 14.04 -21.53 -35.97
CA THR A 541 15.41 -21.81 -35.50
C THR A 541 15.79 -23.28 -35.62
N GLY A 542 14.82 -24.19 -35.72
CA GLY A 542 15.04 -25.63 -35.68
C GLY A 542 15.33 -26.20 -34.29
N ILE A 543 15.27 -25.39 -33.22
CA ILE A 543 15.41 -25.83 -31.83
C ILE A 543 14.03 -26.30 -31.33
N ASP A 544 13.94 -27.54 -30.86
CA ASP A 544 12.68 -28.11 -30.33
C ASP A 544 12.42 -27.55 -28.93
N VAL A 545 11.35 -26.77 -28.76
CA VAL A 545 11.02 -26.10 -27.49
C VAL A 545 9.76 -26.70 -26.89
N ASN A 546 9.91 -27.40 -25.76
CA ASN A 546 8.79 -27.91 -24.99
C ASN A 546 8.35 -26.90 -23.91
N VAL A 547 7.04 -26.79 -23.66
CA VAL A 547 6.47 -25.89 -22.63
C VAL A 547 5.67 -26.71 -21.64
N ASP A 548 6.06 -26.65 -20.37
CA ASP A 548 5.35 -27.29 -19.25
C ASP A 548 4.92 -26.27 -18.20
N GLY A 549 3.69 -26.41 -17.71
CA GLY A 549 3.12 -25.52 -16.71
C GLY A 549 1.63 -25.79 -16.46
N PRO A 550 1.06 -25.20 -15.41
CA PRO A 550 -0.36 -25.36 -15.11
C PRO A 550 -1.21 -24.75 -16.23
N ALA A 551 -2.23 -25.49 -16.69
CA ALA A 551 -3.10 -25.08 -17.80
C ALA A 551 -3.73 -23.69 -17.60
N ASN A 552 -4.09 -23.35 -16.35
CA ASN A 552 -4.55 -22.03 -15.95
C ASN A 552 -3.61 -21.45 -14.90
N LEU A 553 -2.79 -20.48 -15.31
CA LEU A 553 -1.94 -19.71 -14.42
C LEU A 553 -2.55 -18.32 -14.22
N ALA A 554 -3.13 -18.06 -13.04
CA ALA A 554 -3.75 -16.78 -12.72
C ALA A 554 -2.68 -15.72 -12.40
N LEU A 555 -2.30 -14.93 -13.41
CA LEU A 555 -1.37 -13.80 -13.29
C LEU A 555 -2.09 -12.48 -13.57
N SER A 556 -1.58 -11.38 -13.03
CA SER A 556 -1.95 -10.05 -13.55
C SER A 556 -1.40 -9.90 -14.97
N ASP A 557 -2.10 -9.17 -15.84
CA ASP A 557 -1.70 -8.98 -17.25
C ASP A 557 -0.27 -8.41 -17.35
N ARG A 558 0.07 -7.52 -16.42
CA ARG A 558 1.40 -6.92 -16.31
C ARG A 558 2.47 -7.95 -15.99
N LEU A 559 2.26 -8.79 -14.97
CA LEU A 559 3.24 -9.83 -14.61
C LEU A 559 3.34 -10.89 -15.72
N GLY A 560 2.23 -11.22 -16.37
CA GLY A 560 2.22 -12.11 -17.53
C GLY A 560 3.05 -11.57 -18.70
N ALA A 561 2.94 -10.29 -19.02
CA ALA A 561 3.74 -9.64 -20.07
C ALA A 561 5.24 -9.64 -19.73
N GLU A 562 5.61 -9.31 -18.48
CA GLU A 562 7.00 -9.30 -18.04
C GLU A 562 7.64 -10.71 -18.10
N LEU A 563 6.91 -11.73 -17.63
CA LEU A 563 7.37 -13.12 -17.74
C LEU A 563 7.46 -13.60 -19.19
N PHE A 564 6.61 -13.07 -20.08
CA PHE A 564 6.65 -13.38 -21.50
C PHE A 564 7.92 -12.82 -22.15
N GLU A 565 8.26 -11.55 -21.87
CA GLU A 565 9.51 -10.94 -22.35
C GLU A 565 10.73 -11.67 -21.81
N MET A 566 10.76 -12.03 -20.52
CA MET A 566 11.84 -12.82 -19.94
C MET A 566 11.98 -14.19 -20.60
N THR A 567 10.87 -14.85 -20.94
CA THR A 567 10.93 -16.15 -21.65
C THR A 567 11.48 -15.98 -23.07
N ALA A 568 11.02 -14.97 -23.80
CA ALA A 568 11.50 -14.69 -25.16
C ALA A 568 13.00 -14.35 -25.17
N GLU A 569 13.45 -13.58 -24.18
CA GLU A 569 14.86 -13.23 -24.02
C GLU A 569 15.71 -14.45 -23.65
N ALA A 570 15.24 -15.29 -22.72
CA ALA A 570 15.91 -16.52 -22.34
C ALA A 570 16.06 -17.48 -23.54
N LEU A 571 15.01 -17.69 -24.33
CA LEU A 571 15.08 -18.50 -25.56
C LEU A 571 16.02 -17.88 -26.61
N SER A 572 15.99 -16.55 -26.77
CA SER A 572 16.94 -15.85 -27.64
C SER A 572 18.39 -16.08 -27.21
N ASN A 573 18.65 -16.10 -25.90
CA ASN A 573 19.97 -16.39 -25.35
C ASN A 573 20.41 -17.84 -25.61
N VAL A 574 19.49 -18.82 -25.50
CA VAL A 574 19.75 -20.21 -25.89
C VAL A 574 20.25 -20.26 -27.33
N ARG A 575 19.55 -19.63 -28.29
CA ARG A 575 19.96 -19.61 -29.70
C ARG A 575 21.30 -18.90 -29.94
N ARG A 576 21.55 -17.78 -29.25
CA ARG A 576 22.74 -16.95 -29.49
C ARG A 576 24.01 -17.53 -28.87
N HIS A 577 23.88 -18.21 -27.74
CA HIS A 577 25.02 -18.56 -26.89
C HIS A 577 25.21 -20.06 -26.70
N THR A 578 24.34 -20.90 -27.27
CA THR A 578 24.43 -22.36 -27.15
C THR A 578 24.27 -23.04 -28.51
N GLY A 579 24.85 -24.25 -28.66
CA GLY A 579 24.59 -25.15 -29.78
C GLY A 579 23.43 -26.11 -29.53
N ALA A 580 22.49 -25.75 -28.66
CA ALA A 580 21.39 -26.60 -28.23
C ALA A 580 20.46 -26.99 -29.39
N HIS A 581 19.96 -28.22 -29.36
CA HIS A 581 18.92 -28.69 -30.27
C HIS A 581 17.56 -28.82 -29.57
N ARG A 582 17.55 -28.80 -28.24
CA ARG A 582 16.34 -28.88 -27.42
C ARG A 582 16.37 -27.84 -26.30
N ALA A 583 15.20 -27.26 -26.03
CA ALA A 583 14.97 -26.42 -24.87
C ALA A 583 13.63 -26.76 -24.21
N GLU A 584 13.54 -26.51 -22.92
CA GLU A 584 12.35 -26.69 -22.12
C GLU A 584 12.05 -25.43 -21.30
N VAL A 585 10.81 -24.97 -21.37
CA VAL A 585 10.28 -23.87 -20.56
C VAL A 585 9.33 -24.44 -19.53
N VAL A 586 9.71 -24.39 -18.26
CA VAL A 586 8.89 -24.86 -17.14
C VAL A 586 8.43 -23.68 -16.30
N VAL A 587 7.12 -23.59 -16.09
CA VAL A 587 6.50 -22.56 -15.25
C VAL A 587 5.85 -23.23 -14.03
N ARG A 588 6.21 -22.75 -12.84
CA ARG A 588 5.64 -23.21 -11.56
C ARG A 588 5.21 -22.02 -10.71
N ARG A 589 4.13 -22.19 -9.97
CA ARG A 589 3.63 -21.21 -9.00
C ARG A 589 3.51 -21.85 -7.63
N THR A 590 3.92 -21.10 -6.62
CA THR A 590 3.70 -21.36 -5.20
C THR A 590 2.88 -20.22 -4.60
N ASP A 591 2.52 -20.33 -3.32
CA ASP A 591 1.79 -19.27 -2.60
C ASP A 591 2.60 -17.96 -2.45
N HIS A 592 3.92 -18.02 -2.66
CA HIS A 592 4.83 -16.92 -2.37
C HIS A 592 5.71 -16.49 -3.55
N ALA A 593 5.73 -17.26 -4.64
CA ALA A 593 6.54 -16.96 -5.82
C ALA A 593 6.09 -17.71 -7.07
N ILE A 594 6.43 -17.15 -8.24
CA ILE A 594 6.42 -17.81 -9.53
C ILE A 594 7.85 -18.09 -9.96
N ALA A 595 8.10 -19.32 -10.38
CA ALA A 595 9.37 -19.75 -10.93
C ALA A 595 9.21 -20.04 -12.43
N LEU A 596 10.00 -19.34 -13.25
CA LEU A 596 10.18 -19.58 -14.67
C LEU A 596 11.57 -20.22 -14.86
N ARG A 597 11.61 -21.45 -15.36
CA ARG A 597 12.84 -22.17 -15.67
C ARG A 597 12.94 -22.36 -17.18
N VAL A 598 14.03 -21.91 -17.77
CA VAL A 598 14.38 -22.19 -19.17
C VAL A 598 15.64 -23.04 -19.18
N GLU A 599 15.51 -24.27 -19.64
CA GLU A 599 16.56 -25.27 -19.66
C GLU A 599 16.90 -25.65 -21.10
N ASN A 600 18.18 -25.86 -21.41
CA ASN A 600 18.62 -26.30 -22.73
C ASN A 600 19.67 -27.41 -22.61
N ASP A 601 19.75 -28.25 -23.65
CA ASP A 601 20.81 -29.25 -23.76
C ASP A 601 22.16 -28.60 -24.14
N ALA A 602 23.25 -29.16 -23.63
CA ALA A 602 24.59 -28.64 -23.90
C ALA A 602 25.10 -29.15 -25.24
N GLY A 603 24.89 -28.37 -26.30
CA GLY A 603 25.60 -28.53 -27.57
C GLY A 603 27.04 -28.03 -27.48
N GLY A 604 27.92 -28.78 -26.82
CA GLY A 604 29.37 -28.52 -26.79
C GLY A 604 29.89 -27.68 -25.62
N GLU A 605 31.09 -27.10 -25.77
CA GLU A 605 31.82 -26.36 -24.74
C GLU A 605 31.09 -25.04 -24.40
N VAL A 606 30.46 -24.98 -23.22
CA VAL A 606 29.64 -23.84 -22.79
C VAL A 606 30.56 -22.73 -22.28
N GLN A 607 30.65 -21.61 -23.00
CA GLN A 607 31.30 -20.42 -22.48
C GLN A 607 30.52 -19.86 -21.28
N PRO A 608 31.17 -19.35 -20.22
CA PRO A 608 30.48 -18.72 -19.10
C PRO A 608 29.72 -17.48 -19.58
N PHE A 609 28.41 -17.62 -19.79
CA PHE A 609 27.51 -16.51 -20.12
C PHE A 609 26.68 -16.13 -18.89
N ASP A 610 26.65 -14.84 -18.60
CA ASP A 610 25.85 -14.23 -17.52
C ASP A 610 24.80 -13.31 -18.17
N PRO A 611 23.52 -13.70 -18.21
CA PRO A 611 22.46 -12.91 -18.82
C PRO A 611 22.06 -11.76 -17.88
N ARG A 612 22.91 -10.73 -17.82
CA ARG A 612 22.74 -9.57 -16.94
C ARG A 612 21.40 -8.88 -17.14
N SER A 613 20.91 -8.78 -18.36
CA SER A 613 19.62 -8.17 -18.71
C SER A 613 18.44 -8.93 -18.09
N LEU A 614 18.44 -10.27 -18.13
CA LEU A 614 17.45 -11.09 -17.41
C LEU A 614 17.55 -10.94 -15.90
N GLY A 615 18.76 -10.84 -15.36
CA GLY A 615 18.98 -10.60 -13.93
C GLY A 615 18.46 -9.24 -13.49
N GLU A 616 18.73 -8.20 -14.27
CA GLU A 616 18.21 -6.85 -14.05
C GLU A 616 16.69 -6.79 -14.16
N HIS A 617 16.09 -7.50 -15.12
CA HIS A 617 14.63 -7.63 -15.26
C HIS A 617 14.00 -8.38 -14.08
N ALA A 618 14.57 -9.52 -13.66
CA ALA A 618 14.10 -10.27 -12.50
C ALA A 618 14.22 -9.45 -11.20
N HIS A 619 15.36 -8.81 -10.97
CA HIS A 619 15.56 -7.92 -9.82
C HIS A 619 14.69 -6.67 -9.87
N ALA A 620 14.42 -6.14 -11.05
CA ALA A 620 13.49 -5.04 -11.21
C ALA A 620 12.13 -5.43 -10.66
N LEU A 621 11.70 -6.69 -10.76
CA LEU A 621 10.48 -7.25 -10.16
C LEU A 621 10.59 -7.67 -8.69
N GLY A 622 11.75 -7.50 -8.05
CA GLY A 622 12.00 -7.99 -6.68
C GLY A 622 12.32 -9.48 -6.60
N GLY A 623 12.55 -10.11 -7.75
CA GLY A 623 12.92 -11.50 -7.88
C GLY A 623 14.43 -11.75 -7.90
N SER A 624 14.78 -13.01 -8.18
CA SER A 624 16.16 -13.47 -8.37
C SER A 624 16.30 -14.25 -9.67
N LEU A 625 17.53 -14.29 -10.17
CA LEU A 625 17.96 -15.10 -11.28
C LEU A 625 19.05 -16.04 -10.78
N ASP A 626 18.83 -17.34 -10.92
CA ASP A 626 19.80 -18.39 -10.60
C ASP A 626 20.14 -19.19 -11.86
N ILE A 627 21.42 -19.50 -12.05
CA ILE A 627 21.91 -20.27 -13.19
C ILE A 627 22.45 -21.60 -12.68
N HIS A 628 21.82 -22.69 -13.10
CA HIS A 628 22.28 -24.04 -12.81
C HIS A 628 22.97 -24.62 -14.04
N ARG A 629 24.25 -24.99 -13.87
CA ARG A 629 25.04 -25.68 -14.90
C ARG A 629 25.32 -27.09 -14.40
N SER A 630 24.83 -28.09 -15.12
CA SER A 630 25.14 -29.50 -14.87
C SER A 630 25.83 -30.07 -16.10
N ALA A 631 26.56 -31.19 -15.96
CA ALA A 631 27.24 -31.84 -17.08
C ALA A 631 26.21 -32.30 -18.13
N GLY A 632 25.97 -31.46 -19.13
CA GLY A 632 25.00 -31.70 -20.21
C GLY A 632 23.80 -30.77 -20.27
N THR A 633 23.54 -29.91 -19.27
CA THR A 633 22.40 -28.96 -19.30
C THR A 633 22.73 -27.61 -18.68
N THR A 634 22.14 -26.55 -19.25
CA THR A 634 22.13 -25.21 -18.66
C THR A 634 20.69 -24.81 -18.38
N ALA A 635 20.41 -24.42 -17.15
CA ALA A 635 19.09 -23.97 -16.74
C ALA A 635 19.17 -22.59 -16.11
N VAL A 636 18.38 -21.67 -16.65
CA VAL A 636 18.15 -20.34 -16.08
C VAL A 636 16.84 -20.39 -15.31
N VAL A 637 16.89 -20.09 -14.02
CA VAL A 637 15.73 -20.08 -13.11
C VAL A 637 15.49 -18.66 -12.64
N ILE A 638 14.32 -18.12 -12.97
CA ILE A 638 13.86 -16.81 -12.56
C ILE A 638 12.78 -17.02 -11.52
N SER A 639 12.94 -16.42 -10.34
CA SER A 639 11.97 -16.50 -9.25
C SER A 639 11.43 -15.11 -8.93
N ILE A 640 10.12 -14.90 -9.09
CA ILE A 640 9.45 -13.62 -8.79
C ILE A 640 8.50 -13.81 -7.60
N PRO A 641 8.65 -13.05 -6.49
CA PRO A 641 7.76 -13.15 -5.33
C PRO A 641 6.34 -12.63 -5.62
N LEU A 642 5.33 -13.27 -5.01
CA LEU A 642 3.89 -12.99 -5.14
C LEU A 642 3.28 -12.22 -3.96
#